data_AF-A0A6A6JQK2-F1
#
_entry.id   AF-A0A6A6JQK2-F1
#
_cell.length_a   1.000
_cell.length_b   1.000
_cell.length_c   1.000
_cell.angle_alpha   90.00
_cell.angle_beta   90.00
_cell.angle_gamma   90.00
#
_symmetry.space_group_name_H-M   'P 1'
#
loop_
_entity.id
_entity.type
_entity.pdbx_description
1 polymer ?
#
loop_
_entity_poly.entity_id
_entity_poly.type
_entity_poly.pdbx_seq_one_letter_code
_entity_poly.pdbx_strand_id
1 'polypeptide(L)'
;MADDMVPVFNIPKECKAGVVVNEGPDFRVEVQMVPVPEIKPNEVLIKLNATGICHSDIHFMVGDWAAPKMSVFGTKCAGHEGAGVIVKVGDAVKTLKPGMRAGLKPVQDTCGLCELCRTDNECYCPKAVLTGLMIDGSYKQYVVSPERYTTIIPDGVSDYIAGPVMCSASTVYTSIKESGLQAGDWAVFPGAGGGVGMQGVQLAKAMGLRPVAIDTGAEKKKLCLEVAGAEAFIDFKEVSDVAAEVVRICDGIGAHAVFVTAVQSYPTSISLLGRRVGGKVMCIGLPPAGTLHIDVDPNQLCARKQGVQGTLVSNMADVDKTLDFAKRGLLKPIYTVYKLSQFNEAVQKLRRVYAEVMSVSSSSQSAYGQAEASTSRSINNGHHVQDDASDDEEELMSSDPLGTGFSEQISFKRKQKAPATSAFSLPRFFSSPNGNSSNRQSPLSRPPQTRSQHSNSNLSGNDSSNLILNYLDQPGDAAGQGTDSKDPTGLDWYVEGPGRRVGYDDLTAIDWIFEYAKERQRLRYLYSGASGILGYVKQLADASQMWFILVATGILSGAVAAFIDVSSNWLGDLKSGYCSNVDGDGKFYLNKGFCCWGYTEYAQCHDWHPWSTALGVASKGGSWIIEYIFFVVFSILFAACASFLVREFAPLARHSGIAEIKTVLGGFVIRRFLGGWTLIVKTLGLCLAVASGLWLGKEGPLVHVACCSANLFMKLFPNVNSNEARKREVFSAAAAAGISVAFGSPIGGVLFSLEQLSYYFPDKTMWQSFVCAMVAAVTLQAFNPFRSGKLVMYQVTYSRGWHDFELVPFAFLGLLGGMYGGLLIKLNMEVAQWRKNRNYLKGPVTEVVIVALVTALLNFPIKFMRAQASELVYFLFAECADLNEDTLGLCKAGKANTGVVALLLVSALLGIILASFTFGLLIPAGIILPSMAIGGLYGRAVGLTVQVLQEAWPKGFIFGSCQPDVQCVTPGTYAIIGAASALGGATRMTVSIVVIMFELTGALTYVLPIMIAVMVSKWVGDAISPRGIYESWIHFNGYPFLDNRDDNGSSIPDCTAAQVMTRIEDLVVITATGHTIRSLREMLSQQRFRGFPVIDNSRDALLLGYISRNELAYALSSSVSPPRNLSDETEVYFSHQPLSDPATSLDLRPWIDQTPITLNATASFQLTVSMFQKLGLRYVLFVDRGTLKGLMTKKDVWFVLNGMDDGDGEGFPGTGVRERVEDAGGDDRGLLVSPTDDEDGYEDRNRLQ
;
A
#
# COMPACT_ATOMS: atom_id res chain seq x y z
N MET A 1 70.55 -31.62 -20.12
CA MET A 1 69.58 -31.08 -21.09
C MET A 1 68.50 -32.15 -21.22
N ALA A 2 67.37 -31.96 -20.55
CA ALA A 2 66.21 -32.82 -20.73
C ALA A 2 65.30 -32.12 -21.74
N ASP A 3 65.04 -32.77 -22.86
CA ASP A 3 63.96 -32.39 -23.77
C ASP A 3 62.64 -32.51 -23.00
N ASP A 4 62.02 -31.37 -22.66
CA ASP A 4 60.66 -31.35 -22.13
C ASP A 4 59.72 -31.85 -23.22
N MET A 5 59.38 -33.14 -23.20
CA MET A 5 58.36 -33.72 -24.07
C MET A 5 57.05 -32.95 -23.86
N VAL A 6 56.64 -32.16 -24.85
CA VAL A 6 55.34 -31.48 -24.83
C VAL A 6 54.26 -32.56 -24.74
N PRO A 7 53.43 -32.59 -23.69
CA PRO A 7 52.39 -33.60 -23.56
C PRO A 7 51.39 -33.45 -24.72
N VAL A 8 51.33 -34.46 -25.59
CA VAL A 8 50.37 -34.52 -26.70
C VAL A 8 49.04 -35.05 -26.17
N PHE A 9 48.04 -34.19 -26.10
CA PHE A 9 46.69 -34.55 -25.66
C PHE A 9 45.84 -35.01 -26.86
N ASN A 10 45.14 -36.14 -26.70
CA ASN A 10 44.13 -36.56 -27.68
C ASN A 10 42.84 -35.75 -27.45
N ILE A 11 42.54 -34.82 -28.37
CA ILE A 11 41.40 -33.90 -28.27
C ILE A 11 40.24 -34.45 -29.11
N PRO A 12 39.08 -34.78 -28.51
CA PRO A 12 37.94 -35.31 -29.25
C PRO A 12 37.29 -34.22 -30.11
N LYS A 13 36.53 -34.61 -31.14
CA LYS A 13 35.75 -33.66 -31.97
C LYS A 13 34.55 -33.07 -31.21
N GLU A 14 33.97 -33.86 -30.31
CA GLU A 14 32.84 -33.47 -29.47
C GLU A 14 33.14 -33.74 -28.00
N CYS A 15 32.56 -32.94 -27.12
CA CYS A 15 32.66 -33.08 -25.67
C CYS A 15 31.30 -32.90 -25.01
N LYS A 16 31.17 -33.33 -23.74
CA LYS A 16 29.96 -33.11 -22.97
C LYS A 16 29.88 -31.65 -22.49
N ALA A 17 28.69 -31.09 -22.51
CA ALA A 17 28.39 -29.78 -21.93
C ALA A 17 27.00 -29.77 -21.29
N GLY A 18 26.85 -28.99 -20.22
CA GLY A 18 25.56 -28.58 -19.69
C GLY A 18 24.98 -27.47 -20.55
N VAL A 19 24.07 -27.82 -21.45
CA VAL A 19 23.37 -26.90 -22.34
C VAL A 19 22.11 -26.40 -21.64
N VAL A 20 21.94 -25.08 -21.63
CA VAL A 20 20.74 -24.43 -21.10
C VAL A 20 19.61 -24.61 -22.10
N VAL A 21 18.53 -25.24 -21.67
CA VAL A 21 17.31 -25.46 -22.43
C VAL A 21 16.20 -24.62 -21.83
N ASN A 22 15.42 -23.93 -22.67
CA ASN A 22 14.34 -23.03 -22.29
C ASN A 22 14.83 -21.87 -21.39
N GLU A 23 15.78 -21.07 -21.88
CA GLU A 23 16.21 -19.83 -21.20
C GLU A 23 15.02 -19.00 -20.74
N GLY A 24 15.00 -18.61 -19.46
CA GLY A 24 13.84 -18.01 -18.80
C GLY A 24 13.55 -18.64 -17.43
N PRO A 25 12.41 -18.32 -16.81
CA PRO A 25 12.03 -18.86 -15.51
C PRO A 25 11.98 -20.41 -15.46
N ASP A 26 11.73 -21.07 -16.58
CA ASP A 26 11.60 -22.54 -16.65
C ASP A 26 12.86 -23.24 -17.18
N PHE A 27 14.01 -22.58 -17.09
CA PHE A 27 15.26 -23.14 -17.60
C PHE A 27 15.62 -24.47 -16.92
N ARG A 28 16.24 -25.35 -17.70
CA ARG A 28 16.90 -26.58 -17.23
C ARG A 28 18.23 -26.78 -17.92
N VAL A 29 19.14 -27.48 -17.27
CA VAL A 29 20.47 -27.76 -17.83
C VAL A 29 20.52 -29.23 -18.26
N GLU A 30 20.67 -29.47 -19.56
CA GLU A 30 20.77 -30.81 -20.12
C GLU A 30 22.21 -31.13 -20.53
N VAL A 31 22.68 -32.33 -20.17
CA VAL A 31 24.01 -32.78 -20.58
C VAL A 31 23.94 -33.28 -22.02
N GLN A 32 24.51 -32.52 -22.94
CA GLN A 32 24.52 -32.84 -24.37
C GLN A 32 25.95 -32.96 -24.91
N MET A 33 26.12 -33.66 -26.02
CA MET A 33 27.37 -33.65 -26.79
C MET A 33 27.40 -32.40 -27.67
N VAL A 34 28.47 -31.62 -27.56
CA VAL A 34 28.68 -30.37 -28.32
C VAL A 34 30.06 -30.38 -28.96
N PRO A 35 30.28 -29.67 -30.07
CA PRO A 35 31.60 -29.60 -30.71
C PRO A 35 32.64 -28.94 -29.78
N VAL A 36 33.86 -29.50 -29.76
CA VAL A 36 35.01 -28.86 -29.11
C VAL A 36 35.37 -27.60 -29.91
N PRO A 37 35.52 -26.44 -29.25
CA PRO A 37 35.77 -25.19 -29.96
C PRO A 37 37.17 -25.18 -30.59
N GLU A 38 37.26 -24.61 -31.79
CA GLU A 38 38.54 -24.35 -32.45
C GLU A 38 39.22 -23.11 -31.86
N ILE A 39 40.53 -23.16 -31.67
CA ILE A 39 41.32 -22.05 -31.11
C ILE A 39 41.90 -21.15 -32.20
N LYS A 40 41.92 -19.84 -31.97
CA LYS A 40 42.66 -18.88 -32.79
C LYS A 40 44.15 -18.84 -32.42
N PRO A 41 45.01 -18.19 -33.24
CA PRO A 41 46.46 -18.15 -32.98
C PRO A 41 46.89 -17.64 -31.60
N ASN A 42 46.12 -16.72 -30.98
CA ASN A 42 46.43 -16.12 -29.67
C ASN A 42 45.66 -16.75 -28.50
N GLU A 43 45.00 -17.88 -28.72
CA GLU A 43 44.10 -18.52 -27.75
C GLU A 43 44.67 -19.87 -27.28
N VAL A 44 44.23 -20.28 -26.10
CA VAL A 44 44.52 -21.60 -25.52
C VAL A 44 43.23 -22.39 -25.33
N LEU A 45 43.31 -23.72 -25.50
CA LEU A 45 42.23 -24.64 -25.20
C LEU A 45 42.46 -25.25 -23.83
N ILE A 46 41.51 -25.06 -22.92
CA ILE A 46 41.57 -25.57 -21.55
C ILE A 46 40.56 -26.71 -21.42
N LYS A 47 41.02 -27.87 -20.97
CA LYS A 47 40.17 -28.97 -20.55
C LYS A 47 39.88 -28.80 -19.06
N LEU A 48 38.62 -28.53 -18.73
CA LEU A 48 38.21 -28.29 -17.35
C LEU A 48 38.14 -29.59 -16.55
N ASN A 49 38.76 -29.57 -15.37
CA ASN A 49 38.67 -30.64 -14.38
C ASN A 49 37.55 -30.36 -13.37
N ALA A 50 37.33 -29.09 -13.05
CA ALA A 50 36.26 -28.63 -12.17
C ALA A 50 35.66 -27.32 -12.68
N THR A 51 34.35 -27.17 -12.48
CA THR A 51 33.61 -25.92 -12.66
C THR A 51 32.93 -25.59 -11.34
N GLY A 52 32.95 -24.32 -10.97
CA GLY A 52 32.08 -23.84 -9.91
C GLY A 52 30.66 -23.64 -10.44
N ILE A 53 29.69 -23.55 -9.53
CA ILE A 53 28.29 -23.22 -9.81
C ILE A 53 27.97 -22.01 -8.97
N CYS A 54 27.81 -20.86 -9.62
CA CYS A 54 27.61 -19.59 -8.97
C CYS A 54 26.17 -19.10 -9.18
N HIS A 55 25.67 -18.30 -8.24
CA HIS A 55 24.32 -17.75 -8.34
C HIS A 55 24.14 -16.83 -9.56
N SER A 56 25.21 -16.15 -9.98
CA SER A 56 25.20 -15.32 -11.19
C SER A 56 24.96 -16.13 -12.46
N ASP A 57 25.36 -17.41 -12.51
CA ASP A 57 25.02 -18.29 -13.64
C ASP A 57 23.50 -18.52 -13.72
N ILE A 58 22.82 -18.62 -12.58
CA ILE A 58 21.36 -18.74 -12.52
C ILE A 58 20.69 -17.48 -13.07
N HIS A 59 21.18 -16.30 -12.69
CA HIS A 59 20.67 -15.03 -13.24
C HIS A 59 20.85 -14.93 -14.77
N PHE A 60 21.96 -15.42 -15.32
CA PHE A 60 22.14 -15.53 -16.77
C PHE A 60 21.14 -16.51 -17.42
N MET A 61 20.90 -17.67 -16.82
CA MET A 61 19.97 -18.68 -17.35
C MET A 61 18.49 -18.28 -17.23
N VAL A 62 18.13 -17.51 -16.20
CA VAL A 62 16.77 -16.96 -16.02
C VAL A 62 16.55 -15.72 -16.89
N GLY A 63 17.58 -14.89 -17.07
CA GLY A 63 17.51 -13.63 -17.78
C GLY A 63 16.77 -12.54 -17.00
N ASP A 64 17.01 -12.46 -15.68
CA ASP A 64 16.35 -11.53 -14.75
C ASP A 64 17.18 -10.29 -14.38
N TRP A 65 18.42 -10.19 -14.87
CA TRP A 65 19.22 -8.98 -14.82
C TRP A 65 18.91 -8.03 -15.98
N ALA A 66 19.20 -6.74 -15.80
CA ALA A 66 19.09 -5.71 -16.83
C ALA A 66 20.22 -5.82 -17.88
N ALA A 67 20.44 -7.02 -18.43
CA ALA A 67 21.44 -7.35 -19.44
C ALA A 67 20.79 -8.16 -20.57
N PRO A 68 21.35 -8.14 -21.80
CA PRO A 68 20.84 -8.98 -22.87
C PRO A 68 20.92 -10.47 -22.51
N LYS A 69 19.91 -11.24 -22.94
CA LYS A 69 19.80 -12.68 -22.72
C LYS A 69 20.95 -13.46 -23.39
N MET A 70 21.30 -14.62 -22.85
CA MET A 70 22.31 -15.54 -23.41
C MET A 70 22.03 -15.89 -24.87
N SER A 71 20.75 -16.12 -25.20
CA SER A 71 20.30 -16.41 -26.58
C SER A 71 20.64 -15.31 -27.58
N VAL A 72 20.74 -14.04 -27.15
CA VAL A 72 21.12 -12.91 -28.03
C VAL A 72 22.55 -13.05 -28.53
N PHE A 73 23.44 -13.61 -27.71
CA PHE A 73 24.85 -13.84 -28.07
C PHE A 73 25.09 -15.23 -28.69
N GLY A 74 24.06 -16.08 -28.76
CA GLY A 74 24.20 -17.47 -29.20
C GLY A 74 24.87 -18.38 -28.17
N THR A 75 25.00 -17.93 -26.92
CA THR A 75 25.58 -18.69 -25.81
C THR A 75 24.62 -19.78 -25.37
N LYS A 76 25.11 -21.01 -25.26
CA LYS A 76 24.33 -22.20 -24.89
C LYS A 76 24.77 -22.82 -23.57
N CYS A 77 26.03 -22.59 -23.18
CA CYS A 77 26.60 -23.12 -21.95
C CYS A 77 26.92 -21.96 -21.00
N ALA A 78 26.31 -21.94 -19.82
CA ALA A 78 26.63 -20.98 -18.77
C ALA A 78 27.95 -21.36 -18.04
N GLY A 79 28.17 -20.80 -16.86
CA GLY A 79 29.35 -21.07 -16.03
C GLY A 79 30.47 -20.08 -16.29
N HIS A 80 30.82 -19.30 -15.29
CA HIS A 80 31.83 -18.25 -15.45
C HIS A 80 33.09 -18.48 -14.60
N GLU A 81 33.20 -19.67 -13.98
CA GLU A 81 34.33 -20.06 -13.14
C GLU A 81 34.72 -21.53 -13.36
N GLY A 82 36.02 -21.78 -13.57
CA GLY A 82 36.51 -23.13 -13.80
C GLY A 82 38.02 -23.27 -13.67
N ALA A 83 38.48 -24.50 -13.46
CA ALA A 83 39.89 -24.85 -13.34
C ALA A 83 40.20 -26.14 -14.11
N GLY A 84 41.35 -26.16 -14.79
CA GLY A 84 41.73 -27.30 -15.62
C GLY A 84 43.15 -27.21 -16.16
N VAL A 85 43.39 -27.93 -17.25
CA VAL A 85 44.70 -28.07 -17.89
C VAL A 85 44.65 -27.59 -19.33
N ILE A 86 45.64 -26.81 -19.73
CA ILE A 86 45.83 -26.40 -21.12
C ILE A 86 46.19 -27.64 -21.95
N VAL A 87 45.37 -27.96 -22.95
CA VAL A 87 45.57 -29.15 -23.81
C VAL A 87 46.04 -28.78 -25.22
N LYS A 88 45.86 -27.53 -25.64
CA LYS A 88 46.30 -27.01 -26.93
C LYS A 88 46.56 -25.51 -26.83
N VAL A 89 47.55 -25.03 -27.56
CA VAL A 89 47.88 -23.59 -27.66
C VAL A 89 47.92 -23.20 -29.14
N GLY A 90 47.54 -21.96 -29.45
CA GLY A 90 47.62 -21.42 -30.81
C GLY A 90 49.06 -21.05 -31.21
N ASP A 91 49.30 -20.90 -32.51
CA ASP A 91 50.66 -20.72 -33.07
C ASP A 91 51.35 -19.40 -32.64
N ALA A 92 50.59 -18.42 -32.14
CA ALA A 92 51.10 -17.13 -31.69
C ALA A 92 51.18 -16.99 -30.16
N VAL A 93 50.84 -18.05 -29.40
CA VAL A 93 51.00 -18.15 -27.94
C VAL A 93 52.48 -18.30 -27.61
N LYS A 94 53.00 -17.51 -26.66
CA LYS A 94 54.44 -17.45 -26.34
C LYS A 94 54.78 -17.92 -24.94
N THR A 95 53.92 -17.66 -23.95
CA THR A 95 54.19 -17.88 -22.54
C THR A 95 53.53 -19.15 -22.01
N LEU A 96 52.41 -19.57 -22.59
CA LEU A 96 51.64 -20.73 -22.14
C LEU A 96 51.97 -21.99 -22.95
N LYS A 97 52.04 -23.14 -22.28
CA LYS A 97 52.33 -24.45 -22.89
C LYS A 97 51.26 -25.49 -22.53
N PRO A 98 51.01 -26.49 -23.41
CA PRO A 98 50.19 -27.64 -23.04
C PRO A 98 50.73 -28.34 -21.78
N GLY A 99 49.84 -28.75 -20.89
CA GLY A 99 50.16 -29.36 -19.60
C GLY A 99 50.12 -28.40 -18.41
N MET A 100 50.18 -27.08 -18.64
CA MET A 100 50.03 -26.10 -17.57
C MET A 100 48.58 -26.05 -17.04
N ARG A 101 48.42 -25.81 -15.74
CA ARG A 101 47.10 -25.64 -15.11
C ARG A 101 46.63 -24.20 -15.22
N ALA A 102 45.38 -24.02 -15.64
CA ALA A 102 44.80 -22.71 -15.93
C ALA A 102 43.35 -22.61 -15.44
N GLY A 103 42.96 -21.38 -15.09
CA GLY A 103 41.63 -21.02 -14.63
C GLY A 103 40.86 -20.16 -15.63
N LEU A 104 39.53 -20.29 -15.58
CA LEU A 104 38.56 -19.45 -16.26
C LEU A 104 37.82 -18.60 -15.23
N LYS A 105 37.66 -17.31 -15.51
CA LYS A 105 37.11 -16.30 -14.60
C LYS A 105 35.94 -15.53 -15.24
N PRO A 106 35.19 -14.71 -14.48
CA PRO A 106 33.97 -14.05 -14.97
C PRO A 106 34.15 -13.19 -16.22
N VAL A 107 35.30 -12.52 -16.34
CA VAL A 107 35.68 -11.78 -17.54
C VAL A 107 36.68 -12.62 -18.33
N GLN A 108 36.37 -12.89 -19.59
CA GLN A 108 37.24 -13.68 -20.47
C GLN A 108 38.28 -12.83 -21.19
N ASP A 109 37.92 -11.60 -21.53
CA ASP A 109 38.80 -10.68 -22.26
C ASP A 109 38.38 -9.22 -22.09
N THR A 110 39.32 -8.30 -22.32
CA THR A 110 39.08 -6.85 -22.29
C THR A 110 39.83 -6.17 -23.44
N CYS A 111 39.58 -4.88 -23.69
CA CYS A 111 40.23 -4.20 -24.82
C CYS A 111 41.72 -3.89 -24.60
N GLY A 112 42.21 -3.86 -23.35
CA GLY A 112 43.61 -3.52 -23.01
C GLY A 112 44.05 -2.08 -23.34
N LEU A 113 43.16 -1.25 -23.91
CA LEU A 113 43.51 0.06 -24.47
C LEU A 113 42.83 1.23 -23.75
N CYS A 114 41.65 1.03 -23.17
CA CYS A 114 40.92 2.10 -22.48
C CYS A 114 41.54 2.44 -21.12
N GLU A 115 41.18 3.59 -20.56
CA GLU A 115 41.64 4.05 -19.25
C GLU A 115 41.37 3.03 -18.13
N LEU A 116 40.19 2.42 -18.13
CA LEU A 116 39.81 1.40 -17.16
C LEU A 116 40.72 0.17 -17.26
N CYS A 117 41.11 -0.25 -18.46
CA CYS A 117 42.05 -1.36 -18.66
C CYS A 117 43.51 -1.02 -18.30
N ARG A 118 43.85 0.27 -18.17
CA ARG A 118 45.19 0.74 -17.78
C ARG A 118 45.28 1.06 -16.29
N THR A 119 44.18 0.91 -15.57
CA THR A 119 44.05 1.06 -14.12
C THR A 119 43.57 -0.26 -13.54
N ASP A 120 43.38 -0.34 -12.22
CA ASP A 120 42.92 -1.57 -11.54
C ASP A 120 41.43 -1.92 -11.80
N ASN A 121 40.81 -1.28 -12.81
CA ASN A 121 39.37 -1.31 -13.10
C ASN A 121 39.03 -2.02 -14.42
N GLU A 122 39.88 -2.92 -14.93
CA GLU A 122 39.69 -3.52 -16.25
C GLU A 122 38.38 -4.30 -16.39
N CYS A 123 37.82 -4.79 -15.29
CA CYS A 123 36.54 -5.48 -15.22
C CYS A 123 35.34 -4.61 -15.63
N TYR A 124 35.48 -3.28 -15.55
CA TYR A 124 34.46 -2.31 -15.97
C TYR A 124 34.63 -1.86 -17.43
N CYS A 125 35.51 -2.52 -18.19
CA CYS A 125 35.72 -2.19 -19.60
C CYS A 125 34.40 -2.32 -20.40
N PRO A 126 33.99 -1.31 -21.19
CA PRO A 126 32.79 -1.40 -22.03
C PRO A 126 32.88 -2.48 -23.12
N LYS A 127 34.11 -2.96 -23.40
CA LYS A 127 34.40 -4.06 -24.34
C LYS A 127 34.81 -5.35 -23.60
N ALA A 128 34.47 -5.48 -22.32
CA ALA A 128 34.68 -6.70 -21.57
C ALA A 128 33.80 -7.82 -22.16
N VAL A 129 34.39 -9.01 -22.31
CA VAL A 129 33.69 -10.21 -22.76
C VAL A 129 33.36 -11.04 -21.52
N LEU A 130 32.08 -11.23 -21.24
CA LEU A 130 31.61 -11.96 -20.06
C LEU A 130 31.45 -13.45 -20.35
N THR A 131 32.18 -14.27 -19.60
CA THR A 131 32.15 -15.73 -19.67
C THR A 131 30.77 -16.25 -19.24
N GLY A 132 30.18 -17.18 -19.99
CA GLY A 132 28.89 -17.78 -19.65
C GLY A 132 27.67 -16.92 -20.00
N LEU A 133 27.85 -15.66 -20.44
CA LEU A 133 26.79 -14.79 -20.95
C LEU A 133 26.99 -14.47 -22.45
N MET A 134 28.12 -13.86 -22.80
CA MET A 134 28.42 -13.45 -24.18
C MET A 134 29.08 -14.55 -25.00
N ILE A 135 29.64 -15.55 -24.33
CA ILE A 135 30.31 -16.70 -24.92
C ILE A 135 30.16 -17.91 -24.01
N ASP A 136 30.21 -19.11 -24.58
CA ASP A 136 30.09 -20.36 -23.84
C ASP A 136 31.11 -20.46 -22.69
N GLY A 137 30.58 -20.83 -21.53
CA GLY A 137 31.29 -20.86 -20.26
C GLY A 137 31.79 -22.23 -19.81
N SER A 138 32.13 -22.33 -18.52
CA SER A 138 32.73 -23.50 -17.88
C SER A 138 31.81 -24.71 -17.72
N TYR A 139 30.53 -24.60 -18.08
CA TYR A 139 29.61 -25.74 -18.12
C TYR A 139 29.93 -26.73 -19.26
N LYS A 140 31.00 -26.48 -20.02
CA LYS A 140 31.52 -27.30 -21.10
C LYS A 140 32.90 -27.87 -20.74
N GLN A 141 33.17 -29.12 -21.12
CA GLN A 141 34.45 -29.79 -20.80
C GLN A 141 35.69 -29.12 -21.42
N TYR A 142 35.54 -28.46 -22.56
CA TYR A 142 36.62 -27.78 -23.27
C TYR A 142 36.21 -26.35 -23.58
N VAL A 143 37.00 -25.39 -23.08
CA VAL A 143 36.75 -23.95 -23.21
C VAL A 143 37.97 -23.26 -23.80
N VAL A 144 37.71 -22.18 -24.54
CA VAL A 144 38.76 -21.34 -25.12
C VAL A 144 39.02 -20.17 -24.18
N SER A 145 40.27 -19.72 -24.08
CA SER A 145 40.62 -18.50 -23.37
C SER A 145 41.79 -17.81 -24.09
N PRO A 146 41.79 -16.47 -24.21
CA PRO A 146 42.93 -15.76 -24.78
C PRO A 146 44.16 -15.87 -23.85
N GLU A 147 45.35 -16.02 -24.43
CA GLU A 147 46.60 -16.18 -23.65
C GLU A 147 46.76 -15.05 -22.62
N ARG A 148 46.54 -13.80 -23.05
CA ARG A 148 46.76 -12.59 -22.24
C ARG A 148 45.91 -12.49 -20.98
N TYR A 149 44.77 -13.18 -20.92
CA TYR A 149 43.80 -13.05 -19.82
C TYR A 149 43.61 -14.35 -19.05
N THR A 150 44.28 -15.42 -19.47
CA THR A 150 44.25 -16.74 -18.84
C THR A 150 45.08 -16.73 -17.55
N THR A 151 44.49 -17.12 -16.43
CA THR A 151 45.18 -17.18 -15.14
C THR A 151 45.83 -18.55 -14.94
N ILE A 152 47.10 -18.57 -14.53
CA ILE A 152 47.81 -19.81 -14.20
C ILE A 152 47.56 -20.21 -12.76
N ILE A 153 47.19 -21.47 -12.56
CA ILE A 153 46.95 -22.01 -11.22
C ILE A 153 48.29 -22.52 -10.66
N PRO A 154 48.77 -21.99 -9.52
CA PRO A 154 50.03 -22.41 -8.94
C PRO A 154 49.98 -23.84 -8.40
N ASP A 155 51.14 -24.50 -8.39
CA ASP A 155 51.30 -25.80 -7.75
C ASP A 155 50.97 -25.71 -6.26
N GLY A 156 50.25 -26.72 -5.75
CA GLY A 156 49.77 -26.80 -4.37
C GLY A 156 48.31 -26.38 -4.16
N VAL A 157 47.67 -25.73 -5.13
CA VAL A 157 46.22 -25.41 -5.09
C VAL A 157 45.47 -26.49 -5.87
N SER A 158 44.44 -27.14 -5.32
CA SER A 158 43.65 -28.13 -6.07
C SER A 158 42.69 -27.44 -7.07
N ASP A 159 42.33 -28.11 -8.17
CA ASP A 159 41.37 -27.54 -9.14
C ASP A 159 39.99 -27.28 -8.52
N TYR A 160 39.59 -28.08 -7.53
CA TYR A 160 38.34 -27.90 -6.79
C TYR A 160 38.34 -26.66 -5.89
N ILE A 161 39.52 -26.18 -5.48
CA ILE A 161 39.68 -24.91 -4.76
C ILE A 161 39.84 -23.77 -5.77
N ALA A 162 40.67 -23.98 -6.79
CA ALA A 162 40.98 -22.97 -7.79
C ALA A 162 39.74 -22.52 -8.57
N GLY A 163 38.82 -23.43 -8.90
CA GLY A 163 37.56 -23.12 -9.60
C GLY A 163 36.77 -22.00 -8.91
N PRO A 164 36.27 -22.21 -7.68
CA PRO A 164 35.60 -21.17 -6.91
C PRO A 164 36.46 -19.92 -6.65
N VAL A 165 37.78 -20.06 -6.52
CA VAL A 165 38.67 -18.90 -6.33
C VAL A 165 38.62 -17.92 -7.51
N MET A 166 38.40 -18.42 -8.74
CA MET A 166 38.31 -17.59 -9.95
C MET A 166 37.15 -16.59 -9.91
N CYS A 167 36.08 -16.85 -9.15
CA CYS A 167 35.00 -15.87 -8.94
C CYS A 167 34.77 -15.57 -7.47
N SER A 168 34.31 -16.51 -6.65
CA SER A 168 33.82 -16.19 -5.30
C SER A 168 34.89 -15.57 -4.40
N ALA A 169 36.11 -16.12 -4.37
CA ALA A 169 37.17 -15.63 -3.48
C ALA A 169 37.75 -14.30 -3.97
N SER A 170 38.02 -14.24 -5.27
CA SER A 170 38.61 -13.05 -5.88
C SER A 170 37.65 -11.86 -5.85
N THR A 171 36.34 -12.06 -6.08
CA THR A 171 35.33 -10.99 -6.01
C THR A 171 35.24 -10.40 -4.59
N VAL A 172 35.16 -11.24 -3.54
CA VAL A 172 35.11 -10.72 -2.17
C VAL A 172 36.44 -10.12 -1.72
N TYR A 173 37.57 -10.63 -2.21
CA TYR A 173 38.89 -10.01 -1.98
C TYR A 173 38.97 -8.60 -2.56
N THR A 174 38.53 -8.39 -3.81
CA THR A 174 38.47 -7.06 -4.42
C THR A 174 37.58 -6.13 -3.60
N SER A 175 36.44 -6.62 -3.12
CA SER A 175 35.54 -5.85 -2.25
C SER A 175 36.20 -5.45 -0.92
N ILE A 176 36.90 -6.37 -0.25
CA ILE A 176 37.64 -6.09 0.98
C ILE A 176 38.76 -5.06 0.71
N LYS A 177 39.52 -5.23 -0.36
CA LYS A 177 40.58 -4.29 -0.78
C LYS A 177 40.03 -2.88 -1.02
N GLU A 178 38.94 -2.76 -1.79
CA GLU A 178 38.32 -1.48 -2.15
C GLU A 178 37.61 -0.79 -0.99
N SER A 179 37.16 -1.56 0.01
CA SER A 179 36.58 -0.99 1.23
C SER A 179 37.55 -0.05 1.96
N GLY A 180 38.86 -0.31 1.85
CA GLY A 180 39.93 0.46 2.50
C GLY A 180 40.13 0.10 3.98
N LEU A 181 39.51 -0.98 4.46
CA LEU A 181 39.65 -1.47 5.83
C LEU A 181 41.11 -1.83 6.15
N GLN A 182 41.50 -1.60 7.40
CA GLN A 182 42.81 -1.92 7.94
C GLN A 182 42.74 -3.07 8.93
N ALA A 183 43.86 -3.75 9.17
CA ALA A 183 43.93 -4.81 10.17
C ALA A 183 43.41 -4.32 11.54
N GLY A 184 42.54 -5.11 12.17
CA GLY A 184 41.80 -4.76 13.38
C GLY A 184 40.39 -4.22 13.14
N ASP A 185 40.04 -3.81 11.92
CA ASP A 185 38.70 -3.31 11.60
C ASP A 185 37.66 -4.44 11.54
N TRP A 186 36.47 -4.15 12.07
CA TRP A 186 35.28 -5.00 12.00
C TRP A 186 34.68 -5.10 10.60
N ALA A 187 34.60 -6.33 10.09
CA ALA A 187 34.01 -6.68 8.80
C ALA A 187 32.80 -7.60 9.01
N VAL A 188 31.60 -7.14 8.67
CA VAL A 188 30.36 -7.91 8.85
C VAL A 188 29.94 -8.55 7.53
N PHE A 189 29.63 -9.85 7.57
CA PHE A 189 29.24 -10.64 6.40
C PHE A 189 27.82 -11.21 6.55
N PRO A 190 26.78 -10.50 6.09
CA PRO A 190 25.47 -11.09 5.85
C PRO A 190 25.53 -12.15 4.75
N GLY A 191 25.09 -13.37 5.06
CA GLY A 191 25.24 -14.53 4.18
C GLY A 191 26.57 -15.28 4.33
N ALA A 192 27.19 -15.19 5.51
CA ALA A 192 28.52 -15.75 5.77
C ALA A 192 28.63 -17.27 5.55
N GLY A 193 27.54 -18.04 5.66
CA GLY A 193 27.55 -19.47 5.38
C GLY A 193 27.36 -19.85 3.90
N GLY A 194 27.24 -18.86 3.01
CA GLY A 194 27.23 -19.06 1.55
C GLY A 194 28.63 -19.15 0.94
N GLY A 195 28.73 -19.50 -0.35
CA GLY A 195 30.03 -19.70 -1.02
C GLY A 195 30.95 -18.48 -0.99
N VAL A 196 30.42 -17.29 -1.34
CA VAL A 196 31.18 -16.03 -1.32
C VAL A 196 31.42 -15.53 0.11
N GLY A 197 30.38 -15.52 0.94
CA GLY A 197 30.46 -15.03 2.32
C GLY A 197 31.49 -15.77 3.16
N MET A 198 31.56 -17.09 3.01
CA MET A 198 32.48 -17.94 3.77
C MET A 198 33.94 -17.71 3.39
N GLN A 199 34.22 -17.56 2.09
CA GLN A 199 35.55 -17.17 1.63
C GLN A 199 35.89 -15.74 2.04
N GLY A 200 34.90 -14.86 2.11
CA GLY A 200 35.03 -13.50 2.64
C GLY A 200 35.50 -13.49 4.10
N VAL A 201 34.89 -14.32 4.95
CA VAL A 201 35.30 -14.47 6.36
C VAL A 201 36.74 -14.99 6.46
N GLN A 202 37.12 -16.00 5.67
CA GLN A 202 38.48 -16.54 5.64
C GLN A 202 39.52 -15.50 5.20
N LEU A 203 39.21 -14.75 4.14
CA LEU A 203 40.08 -13.69 3.62
C LEU A 203 40.19 -12.52 4.59
N ALA A 204 39.08 -12.10 5.20
CA ALA A 204 39.07 -11.05 6.20
C ALA A 204 39.99 -11.42 7.38
N LYS A 205 39.87 -12.65 7.91
CA LYS A 205 40.77 -13.15 8.96
C LYS A 205 42.23 -13.20 8.50
N ALA A 206 42.48 -13.71 7.29
CA ALA A 206 43.83 -13.81 6.74
C ALA A 206 44.48 -12.43 6.48
N MET A 207 43.66 -11.39 6.26
CA MET A 207 44.08 -10.00 6.11
C MET A 207 44.16 -9.24 7.45
N GLY A 208 43.89 -9.91 8.58
CA GLY A 208 43.96 -9.32 9.92
C GLY A 208 42.73 -8.49 10.31
N LEU A 209 41.62 -8.59 9.57
CA LEU A 209 40.34 -8.00 9.93
C LEU A 209 39.61 -8.85 10.98
N ARG A 210 38.55 -8.29 11.56
CA ARG A 210 37.71 -8.95 12.58
C ARG A 210 36.35 -9.33 11.98
N PRO A 211 36.22 -10.52 11.38
CA PRO A 211 35.00 -10.92 10.70
C PRO A 211 33.87 -11.31 11.65
N VAL A 212 32.68 -10.77 11.43
CA VAL A 212 31.42 -11.18 12.09
C VAL A 212 30.52 -11.82 11.05
N ALA A 213 30.06 -13.04 11.33
CA ALA A 213 29.20 -13.81 10.45
C ALA A 213 27.72 -13.64 10.81
N ILE A 214 26.87 -13.37 9.83
CA ILE A 214 25.41 -13.39 9.99
C ILE A 214 24.85 -14.46 9.04
N ASP A 215 24.29 -15.52 9.60
CA ASP A 215 23.55 -16.57 8.88
C ASP A 215 22.58 -17.27 9.85
N THR A 216 22.03 -18.44 9.53
CA THR A 216 21.15 -19.19 10.44
C THR A 216 21.45 -20.69 10.42
N GLY A 217 21.28 -21.34 11.57
CA GLY A 217 21.43 -22.78 11.75
C GLY A 217 22.77 -23.21 12.37
N ALA A 218 22.72 -24.28 13.17
CA ALA A 218 23.85 -24.77 13.96
C ALA A 218 25.04 -25.24 13.09
N GLU A 219 24.78 -25.89 11.95
CA GLU A 219 25.84 -26.32 11.02
C GLU A 219 26.63 -25.13 10.46
N LYS A 220 25.93 -24.07 10.04
CA LYS A 220 26.56 -22.85 9.52
C LYS A 220 27.27 -22.06 10.62
N LYS A 221 26.74 -22.05 11.85
CA LYS A 221 27.42 -21.48 13.02
C LYS A 221 28.77 -22.14 13.25
N LYS A 222 28.79 -23.49 13.28
CA LYS A 222 30.02 -24.27 13.42
C LYS A 222 31.01 -23.99 12.29
N LEU A 223 30.53 -24.00 11.05
CA LEU A 223 31.31 -23.72 9.84
C LEU A 223 31.97 -22.33 9.89
N CYS A 224 31.21 -21.29 10.23
CA CYS A 224 31.68 -19.92 10.28
C CYS A 224 32.71 -19.70 11.40
N LEU A 225 32.47 -20.22 12.60
CA LEU A 225 33.35 -20.02 13.75
C LEU A 225 34.62 -20.89 13.67
N GLU A 226 34.48 -22.20 13.44
CA GLU A 226 35.59 -23.15 13.52
C GLU A 226 36.40 -23.21 12.21
N VAL A 227 35.72 -23.19 11.05
CA VAL A 227 36.38 -23.41 9.76
C VAL A 227 36.75 -22.09 9.09
N ALA A 228 35.79 -21.17 8.93
CA ALA A 228 36.03 -19.87 8.30
C ALA A 228 36.77 -18.90 9.21
N GLY A 229 36.56 -19.03 10.52
CA GLY A 229 37.27 -18.28 11.55
C GLY A 229 36.65 -16.94 11.94
N ALA A 230 35.33 -16.79 11.79
CA ALA A 230 34.56 -15.66 12.31
C ALA A 230 34.81 -15.46 13.81
N GLU A 231 34.91 -14.21 14.25
CA GLU A 231 35.06 -13.84 15.67
C GLU A 231 33.72 -13.96 16.42
N ALA A 232 32.62 -13.71 15.72
CA ALA A 232 31.27 -13.88 16.23
C ALA A 232 30.32 -14.38 15.14
N PHE A 233 29.27 -15.09 15.56
CA PHE A 233 28.19 -15.55 14.70
C PHE A 233 26.86 -15.08 15.27
N ILE A 234 26.05 -14.45 14.42
CA ILE A 234 24.72 -13.96 14.76
C ILE A 234 23.71 -14.79 13.97
N ASP A 235 22.86 -15.53 14.68
CA ASP A 235 21.75 -16.24 14.06
C ASP A 235 20.56 -15.30 13.86
N PHE A 236 20.28 -14.93 12.61
CA PHE A 236 19.21 -13.97 12.31
C PHE A 236 17.79 -14.52 12.55
N LYS A 237 17.61 -15.83 12.80
CA LYS A 237 16.33 -16.41 13.25
C LYS A 237 16.18 -16.41 14.78
N GLU A 238 17.28 -16.50 15.51
CA GLU A 238 17.26 -16.50 16.99
C GLU A 238 17.29 -15.07 17.55
N VAL A 239 17.96 -14.14 16.86
CA VAL A 239 18.14 -12.75 17.31
C VAL A 239 17.09 -11.84 16.68
N SER A 240 16.27 -11.21 17.53
CA SER A 240 15.21 -10.31 17.09
C SER A 240 15.71 -8.95 16.58
N ASP A 241 16.84 -8.43 17.09
CA ASP A 241 17.53 -7.20 16.62
C ASP A 241 19.00 -7.47 16.22
N VAL A 242 19.22 -7.86 14.96
CA VAL A 242 20.52 -8.17 14.37
C VAL A 242 21.41 -6.92 14.32
N ALA A 243 20.84 -5.73 14.07
CA ALA A 243 21.63 -4.50 13.97
C ALA A 243 22.15 -4.07 15.35
N ALA A 244 21.31 -4.12 16.38
CA ALA A 244 21.73 -3.87 17.75
C ALA A 244 22.79 -4.88 18.21
N GLU A 245 22.65 -6.15 17.83
CA GLU A 245 23.61 -7.20 18.17
C GLU A 245 24.96 -7.00 17.47
N VAL A 246 24.95 -6.62 16.18
CA VAL A 246 26.18 -6.21 15.47
C VAL A 246 26.84 -5.03 16.15
N VAL A 247 26.09 -4.00 16.55
CA VAL A 247 26.63 -2.84 17.27
C VAL A 247 27.24 -3.27 18.60
N ARG A 248 26.58 -4.17 19.36
CA ARG A 248 27.07 -4.70 20.63
C ARG A 248 28.39 -5.44 20.47
N ILE A 249 28.51 -6.30 19.45
CA ILE A 249 29.73 -7.06 19.16
C ILE A 249 30.84 -6.13 18.65
N CYS A 250 30.51 -5.17 17.78
CA CYS A 250 31.46 -4.25 17.17
C CYS A 250 31.75 -3.02 18.05
N ASP A 251 32.29 -3.28 19.25
CA ASP A 251 32.72 -2.31 20.28
C ASP A 251 31.62 -1.34 20.77
N GLY A 252 30.33 -1.65 20.57
CA GLY A 252 29.21 -0.76 20.89
C GLY A 252 28.97 0.37 19.88
N ILE A 253 29.69 0.39 18.74
CA ILE A 253 29.62 1.46 17.74
C ILE A 253 28.97 0.99 16.42
N GLY A 254 29.33 -0.21 15.95
CA GLY A 254 28.88 -0.77 14.66
C GLY A 254 30.03 -1.20 13.75
N ALA A 255 29.72 -1.70 12.55
CA ALA A 255 30.71 -2.25 11.61
C ALA A 255 31.52 -1.17 10.86
N HIS A 256 32.78 -1.47 10.51
CA HIS A 256 33.57 -0.61 9.59
C HIS A 256 33.17 -0.84 8.14
N ALA A 257 32.95 -2.10 7.77
CA ALA A 257 32.28 -2.43 6.52
C ALA A 257 31.32 -3.59 6.66
N VAL A 258 30.27 -3.53 5.85
CA VAL A 258 29.26 -4.59 5.71
C VAL A 258 29.37 -5.12 4.27
N PHE A 259 29.78 -6.37 4.13
CA PHE A 259 29.98 -7.03 2.84
C PHE A 259 28.74 -7.86 2.51
N VAL A 260 27.84 -7.30 1.71
CA VAL A 260 26.52 -7.90 1.43
C VAL A 260 26.68 -9.04 0.42
N THR A 261 26.77 -10.27 0.94
CA THR A 261 26.83 -11.50 0.13
C THR A 261 25.48 -12.21 0.02
N ALA A 262 24.54 -11.86 0.90
CA ALA A 262 23.15 -12.27 0.87
C ALA A 262 22.26 -11.08 0.47
N VAL A 263 21.68 -11.11 -0.73
CA VAL A 263 20.97 -9.95 -1.29
C VAL A 263 19.81 -9.45 -0.42
N GLN A 264 19.13 -10.34 0.31
CA GLN A 264 18.03 -9.98 1.21
C GLN A 264 18.44 -9.05 2.36
N SER A 265 19.73 -8.91 2.67
CA SER A 265 20.19 -7.98 3.69
C SER A 265 20.40 -6.56 3.17
N TYR A 266 20.18 -6.28 1.88
CA TYR A 266 20.34 -4.92 1.34
C TYR A 266 19.53 -3.86 2.10
N PRO A 267 18.22 -4.06 2.39
CA PRO A 267 17.43 -3.08 3.12
C PRO A 267 17.96 -2.77 4.54
N THR A 268 18.57 -3.75 5.20
CA THR A 268 19.09 -3.61 6.58
C THR A 268 20.60 -3.35 6.64
N SER A 269 21.31 -3.38 5.51
CA SER A 269 22.78 -3.31 5.47
C SER A 269 23.36 -2.05 6.09
N ILE A 270 22.69 -0.90 5.96
CA ILE A 270 23.12 0.38 6.53
C ILE A 270 23.01 0.39 8.06
N SER A 271 21.99 -0.25 8.64
CA SER A 271 21.81 -0.26 10.09
C SER A 271 22.92 -1.04 10.81
N LEU A 272 23.51 -2.04 10.12
CA LEU A 272 24.66 -2.81 10.62
C LEU A 272 25.94 -1.95 10.80
N LEU A 273 26.04 -0.81 10.10
CA LEU A 273 27.13 0.16 10.34
C LEU A 273 26.96 0.92 11.66
N GLY A 274 25.76 0.94 12.24
CA GLY A 274 25.44 1.64 13.47
C GLY A 274 25.81 3.12 13.41
N ARG A 275 26.51 3.59 14.44
CA ARG A 275 26.98 4.98 14.57
C ARG A 275 28.40 5.18 14.02
N ARG A 276 28.99 4.16 13.38
CA ARG A 276 30.38 4.26 12.94
C ARG A 276 30.54 5.30 11.84
N VAL A 277 31.41 6.27 12.11
CA VAL A 277 31.75 7.32 11.14
C VAL A 277 32.69 6.75 10.09
N GLY A 278 32.40 6.99 8.80
CA GLY A 278 33.20 6.44 7.70
C GLY A 278 32.86 4.99 7.32
N GLY A 279 31.86 4.38 7.96
CA GLY A 279 31.45 3.00 7.67
C GLY A 279 30.92 2.84 6.24
N LYS A 280 31.20 1.70 5.61
CA LYS A 280 30.83 1.43 4.21
C LYS A 280 30.00 0.16 4.05
N VAL A 281 28.94 0.24 3.26
CA VAL A 281 28.27 -0.95 2.71
C VAL A 281 28.91 -1.29 1.37
N MET A 282 29.39 -2.51 1.24
CA MET A 282 29.97 -3.05 0.01
C MET A 282 28.95 -3.96 -0.68
N CYS A 283 28.48 -3.56 -1.85
CA CYS A 283 27.50 -4.31 -2.63
C CYS A 283 28.20 -5.36 -3.48
N ILE A 284 28.00 -6.64 -3.16
CA ILE A 284 28.61 -7.78 -3.85
C ILE A 284 27.54 -8.65 -4.53
N GLY A 285 26.56 -9.16 -3.78
CA GLY A 285 25.49 -9.99 -4.35
C GLY A 285 24.53 -9.17 -5.21
N LEU A 286 24.22 -9.59 -6.43
CA LEU A 286 23.31 -8.82 -7.28
C LEU A 286 21.90 -9.45 -7.27
N PRO A 287 20.86 -8.74 -6.80
CA PRO A 287 19.49 -9.23 -6.88
C PRO A 287 18.95 -9.13 -8.32
N PRO A 288 17.81 -9.78 -8.62
CA PRO A 288 17.08 -9.54 -9.86
C PRO A 288 16.79 -8.04 -10.04
N ALA A 289 16.72 -7.59 -11.30
CA ALA A 289 16.64 -6.17 -11.60
C ALA A 289 15.40 -5.53 -10.96
N GLY A 290 15.63 -4.52 -10.11
CA GLY A 290 14.57 -3.73 -9.48
C GLY A 290 13.83 -4.39 -8.32
N THR A 291 14.30 -5.53 -7.77
CA THR A 291 13.57 -6.22 -6.69
C THR A 291 13.96 -5.78 -5.27
N LEU A 292 15.18 -5.29 -5.06
CA LEU A 292 15.66 -4.85 -3.75
C LEU A 292 16.35 -3.49 -3.84
N HIS A 293 16.13 -2.66 -2.81
CA HIS A 293 16.66 -1.30 -2.70
C HIS A 293 17.32 -1.09 -1.34
N ILE A 294 18.23 -0.12 -1.26
CA ILE A 294 18.83 0.35 -0.01
C ILE A 294 18.21 1.71 0.31
N ASP A 295 17.25 1.72 1.23
CA ASP A 295 16.63 2.96 1.69
C ASP A 295 17.46 3.57 2.81
N VAL A 296 18.00 4.76 2.58
CA VAL A 296 18.86 5.44 3.54
C VAL A 296 18.58 6.94 3.57
N ASP A 297 18.48 7.49 4.79
CA ASP A 297 18.39 8.93 5.01
C ASP A 297 19.70 9.61 4.57
N PRO A 298 19.68 10.52 3.58
CA PRO A 298 20.88 11.25 3.16
C PRO A 298 21.54 12.02 4.31
N ASN A 299 20.78 12.46 5.32
CA ASN A 299 21.35 13.11 6.50
C ASN A 299 22.24 12.16 7.30
N GLN A 300 21.88 10.87 7.39
CA GLN A 300 22.73 9.87 8.05
C GLN A 300 24.04 9.69 7.29
N LEU A 301 23.99 9.58 5.95
CA LEU A 301 25.17 9.44 5.11
C LEU A 301 26.11 10.65 5.28
N CYS A 302 25.55 11.86 5.19
CA CYS A 302 26.32 13.09 5.33
C CYS A 302 26.87 13.29 6.76
N ALA A 303 26.04 13.11 7.79
CA ALA A 303 26.43 13.37 9.18
C ALA A 303 27.42 12.35 9.74
N ARG A 304 27.38 11.10 9.25
CA ARG A 304 28.29 10.02 9.69
C ARG A 304 29.36 9.70 8.66
N LYS A 305 29.46 10.43 7.55
CA LYS A 305 30.37 10.12 6.43
C LYS A 305 30.26 8.65 6.00
N GLN A 306 29.07 8.07 6.09
CA GLN A 306 28.82 6.68 5.68
C GLN A 306 28.65 6.60 4.17
N GLY A 307 28.98 5.46 3.57
CA GLY A 307 28.94 5.29 2.12
C GLY A 307 28.43 3.93 1.67
N VAL A 308 27.94 3.88 0.44
CA VAL A 308 27.57 2.66 -0.28
C VAL A 308 28.46 2.57 -1.51
N GLN A 309 29.14 1.44 -1.70
CA GLN A 309 30.08 1.22 -2.81
C GLN A 309 29.81 -0.12 -3.46
N GLY A 310 29.66 -0.12 -4.79
CA GLY A 310 29.49 -1.34 -5.58
C GLY A 310 30.82 -1.90 -6.06
N THR A 311 30.94 -3.22 -6.06
CA THR A 311 32.11 -3.95 -6.60
C THR A 311 31.63 -5.09 -7.47
N LEU A 312 32.06 -5.15 -8.74
CA LEU A 312 31.59 -6.13 -9.71
C LEU A 312 32.30 -7.49 -9.57
N VAL A 313 33.51 -7.62 -10.12
CA VAL A 313 34.33 -8.84 -10.13
C VAL A 313 35.81 -8.46 -10.09
N SER A 314 36.68 -9.45 -9.96
CA SER A 314 38.11 -9.29 -9.73
C SER A 314 38.95 -9.06 -10.99
N ASN A 315 39.96 -8.22 -10.81
CA ASN A 315 40.99 -7.96 -11.80
C ASN A 315 42.05 -9.08 -11.82
N MET A 316 42.96 -9.11 -12.80
CA MET A 316 43.94 -10.22 -12.91
C MET A 316 44.81 -10.38 -11.66
N ALA A 317 45.30 -9.27 -11.12
CA ALA A 317 46.17 -9.26 -9.96
C ALA A 317 45.47 -9.75 -8.68
N ASP A 318 44.17 -9.47 -8.55
CA ASP A 318 43.35 -9.92 -7.42
C ASP A 318 43.14 -11.44 -7.43
N VAL A 319 42.97 -12.04 -8.62
CA VAL A 319 42.91 -13.50 -8.77
C VAL A 319 44.25 -14.14 -8.39
N ASP A 320 45.37 -13.59 -8.83
CA ASP A 320 46.71 -14.12 -8.47
C ASP A 320 46.96 -14.07 -6.96
N LYS A 321 46.57 -12.96 -6.30
CA LYS A 321 46.68 -12.83 -4.84
C LYS A 321 45.80 -13.83 -4.10
N THR A 322 44.57 -14.06 -4.57
CA THR A 322 43.68 -15.04 -3.92
C THR A 322 44.13 -16.48 -4.13
N LEU A 323 44.73 -16.81 -5.27
CA LEU A 323 45.42 -18.08 -5.47
C LEU A 323 46.64 -18.25 -4.56
N ASP A 324 47.37 -17.18 -4.26
CA ASP A 324 48.44 -17.21 -3.27
C ASP A 324 47.91 -17.46 -1.83
N PHE A 325 46.78 -16.86 -1.44
CA PHE A 325 46.10 -17.20 -0.18
C PHE A 325 45.68 -18.67 -0.15
N ALA A 326 45.15 -19.21 -1.25
CA ALA A 326 44.82 -20.63 -1.36
C ALA A 326 46.07 -21.52 -1.24
N LYS A 327 47.17 -21.15 -1.90
CA LYS A 327 48.45 -21.89 -1.87
C LYS A 327 49.03 -21.95 -0.46
N ARG A 328 48.88 -20.87 0.32
CA ARG A 328 49.28 -20.81 1.74
C ARG A 328 48.34 -21.56 2.68
N GLY A 329 47.28 -22.21 2.17
CA GLY A 329 46.31 -22.95 2.97
C GLY A 329 45.38 -22.07 3.81
N LEU A 330 45.29 -20.77 3.49
CA LEU A 330 44.45 -19.82 4.20
C LEU A 330 43.00 -19.85 3.71
N LEU A 331 42.77 -20.40 2.51
CA LEU A 331 41.44 -20.74 2.00
C LEU A 331 41.20 -22.24 2.17
N LYS A 332 40.28 -22.59 3.08
CA LYS A 332 39.96 -24.00 3.36
C LYS A 332 38.86 -24.50 2.40
N PRO A 333 39.01 -25.70 1.82
CA PRO A 333 38.02 -26.27 0.91
C PRO A 333 36.71 -26.61 1.61
N ILE A 334 35.61 -25.97 1.21
CA ILE A 334 34.25 -26.30 1.65
C ILE A 334 33.37 -26.30 0.41
N TYR A 335 33.23 -27.47 -0.20
CA TYR A 335 32.44 -27.65 -1.42
C TYR A 335 31.81 -29.04 -1.43
N THR A 336 30.71 -29.18 -2.18
CA THR A 336 30.14 -30.48 -2.53
C THR A 336 30.43 -30.75 -4.00
N VAL A 337 31.03 -31.89 -4.32
CA VAL A 337 31.35 -32.26 -5.70
C VAL A 337 30.19 -33.03 -6.31
N TYR A 338 29.68 -32.55 -7.44
CA TYR A 338 28.68 -33.26 -8.25
C TYR A 338 29.32 -33.81 -9.52
N LYS A 339 28.84 -34.98 -9.98
CA LYS A 339 29.23 -35.51 -11.29
C LYS A 339 28.55 -34.71 -12.39
N LEU A 340 29.17 -34.66 -13.58
CA LEU A 340 28.60 -33.99 -14.75
C LEU A 340 27.20 -34.53 -15.12
N SER A 341 26.87 -35.79 -14.83
CA SER A 341 25.52 -36.33 -15.06
C SER A 341 24.43 -35.73 -14.16
N GLN A 342 24.82 -35.14 -13.03
CA GLN A 342 23.94 -34.53 -12.03
C GLN A 342 23.93 -32.99 -12.14
N PHE A 343 24.31 -32.47 -13.30
CA PHE A 343 24.50 -31.03 -13.47
C PHE A 343 23.22 -30.23 -13.23
N ASN A 344 22.09 -30.70 -13.78
CA ASN A 344 20.79 -30.09 -13.53
C ASN A 344 20.43 -30.14 -12.03
N GLU A 345 20.69 -31.27 -11.37
CA GLU A 345 20.38 -31.45 -9.95
C GLU A 345 21.13 -30.42 -9.10
N ALA A 346 22.42 -30.22 -9.36
CA ALA A 346 23.25 -29.25 -8.65
C ALA A 346 22.77 -27.80 -8.85
N VAL A 347 22.45 -27.42 -10.09
CA VAL A 347 21.93 -26.08 -10.44
C VAL A 347 20.55 -25.85 -9.82
N GLN A 348 19.66 -26.83 -9.89
CA GLN A 348 18.31 -26.73 -9.31
C GLN A 348 18.34 -26.70 -7.78
N LYS A 349 19.27 -27.42 -7.13
CA LYS A 349 19.47 -27.34 -5.68
C LYS A 349 19.86 -25.92 -5.27
N LEU A 350 20.80 -25.29 -5.98
CA LEU A 350 21.19 -23.91 -5.71
C LEU A 350 20.02 -22.93 -5.93
N ARG A 351 19.21 -23.14 -6.98
CA ARG A 351 18.00 -22.34 -7.26
C ARG A 351 16.93 -22.47 -6.17
N ARG A 352 16.66 -23.68 -5.66
CA ARG A 352 15.66 -23.92 -4.61
C ARG A 352 16.02 -23.24 -3.30
N VAL A 353 17.28 -23.34 -2.88
CA VAL A 353 17.78 -22.66 -1.67
C VAL A 353 17.55 -21.15 -1.76
N TYR A 354 17.74 -20.56 -2.95
CA TYR A 354 17.44 -19.14 -3.17
C TYR A 354 15.95 -18.82 -3.08
N ALA A 355 15.08 -19.62 -3.71
CA ALA A 355 13.64 -19.43 -3.63
C ALA A 355 13.13 -19.54 -2.17
N GLU A 356 13.64 -20.51 -1.41
CA GLU A 356 13.32 -20.69 0.02
C GLU A 356 13.80 -19.49 0.86
N VAL A 357 15.02 -19.02 0.66
CA VAL A 357 15.57 -17.86 1.40
C VAL A 357 14.81 -16.57 1.07
N MET A 358 14.43 -16.34 -0.19
CA MET A 358 13.59 -15.20 -0.58
C MET A 358 12.21 -15.28 0.10
N SER A 359 11.59 -16.47 0.17
CA SER A 359 10.29 -16.68 0.82
C SER A 359 10.30 -16.46 2.34
N VAL A 360 11.42 -16.71 3.02
CA VAL A 360 11.57 -16.46 4.47
C VAL A 360 11.74 -14.96 4.74
N SER A 361 12.44 -14.22 3.86
CA SER A 361 12.67 -12.78 4.06
C SER A 361 11.41 -11.91 3.96
N SER A 362 10.39 -12.34 3.19
CA SER A 362 9.08 -11.67 3.17
C SER A 362 8.29 -11.82 4.47
N SER A 363 8.66 -12.76 5.34
CA SER A 363 8.02 -12.96 6.65
C SER A 363 8.68 -12.19 7.81
N SER A 364 9.95 -11.76 7.65
CA SER A 364 10.72 -11.06 8.69
C SER A 364 10.87 -9.55 8.46
N GLN A 365 10.46 -9.02 7.30
CA GLN A 365 10.45 -7.58 7.03
C GLN A 365 9.35 -6.80 7.78
N SER A 366 8.42 -7.48 8.47
CA SER A 366 7.35 -6.83 9.24
C SER A 366 7.79 -6.32 10.63
N ALA A 367 9.05 -6.47 11.03
CA ALA A 367 9.48 -6.24 12.42
C ALA A 367 10.56 -5.15 12.65
N TYR A 368 11.16 -4.55 11.62
CA TYR A 368 12.21 -3.53 11.82
C TYR A 368 11.78 -2.14 11.34
N GLY A 369 11.06 -1.47 12.23
CA GLY A 369 10.70 -0.07 12.09
C GLY A 369 10.40 0.58 13.44
N GLN A 370 11.05 0.17 14.53
CA GLN A 370 10.95 0.85 15.82
C GLN A 370 12.29 0.83 16.56
N ALA A 371 13.04 1.92 16.46
CA ALA A 371 14.04 2.28 17.44
C ALA A 371 13.55 3.54 18.17
N GLU A 372 12.70 3.36 19.18
CA GLU A 372 12.42 4.41 20.17
C GLU A 372 13.34 4.25 21.37
N ALA A 373 13.83 5.39 21.84
CA ALA A 373 14.68 5.53 22.99
C ALA A 373 13.99 5.03 24.27
N SER A 374 14.70 4.16 24.98
CA SER A 374 14.61 3.80 26.40
C SER A 374 13.67 4.64 27.28
N THR A 375 12.68 3.97 27.89
CA THR A 375 12.37 4.19 29.31
C THR A 375 12.27 2.84 30.04
N SER A 376 12.96 2.78 31.17
CA SER A 376 13.10 1.66 32.08
C SER A 376 11.79 1.29 32.78
N ARG A 377 11.47 -0.01 32.90
CA ARG A 377 11.00 -0.62 34.15
C ARG A 377 11.03 -2.15 34.07
N SER A 378 11.86 -2.71 34.96
CA SER A 378 11.95 -4.11 35.36
C SER A 378 10.65 -4.59 36.00
N ILE A 379 10.16 -5.78 35.63
CA ILE A 379 9.43 -6.67 36.53
C ILE A 379 9.95 -8.10 36.33
N ASN A 380 10.64 -8.57 37.37
CA ASN A 380 10.86 -9.98 37.66
C ASN A 380 9.51 -10.66 37.90
N ASN A 381 9.29 -11.83 37.30
CA ASN A 381 8.91 -13.00 38.07
C ASN A 381 9.14 -14.25 37.22
N GLY A 382 10.06 -15.09 37.69
CA GLY A 382 10.24 -16.44 37.18
C GLY A 382 9.14 -17.35 37.69
N HIS A 383 8.79 -18.34 36.88
CA HIS A 383 8.39 -19.64 37.36
C HIS A 383 8.95 -20.70 36.42
N HIS A 384 9.88 -21.48 36.96
CA HIS A 384 10.29 -22.79 36.48
C HIS A 384 9.08 -23.72 36.39
N VAL A 385 8.93 -24.42 35.26
CA VAL A 385 8.52 -25.85 35.21
C VAL A 385 9.26 -26.50 34.03
N GLN A 386 10.29 -27.27 34.39
CA GLN A 386 10.84 -28.50 33.76
C GLN A 386 9.73 -29.53 33.49
N ASP A 387 9.78 -30.52 32.62
CA ASP A 387 10.82 -31.22 31.84
C ASP A 387 10.06 -32.16 30.86
N ASP A 388 10.85 -32.88 30.04
CA ASP A 388 10.59 -34.19 29.39
C ASP A 388 10.63 -34.13 27.85
N ALA A 389 11.78 -34.28 27.17
CA ALA A 389 12.81 -35.34 27.13
C ALA A 389 12.53 -36.46 26.11
N SER A 390 13.48 -36.62 25.18
CA SER A 390 14.04 -37.87 24.62
C SER A 390 14.94 -37.45 23.44
N ASP A 391 16.23 -37.21 23.66
CA ASP A 391 17.33 -38.20 23.75
C ASP A 391 17.46 -39.05 22.48
N ASP A 392 18.56 -38.87 21.73
CA ASP A 392 19.64 -39.87 21.75
C ASP A 392 20.91 -39.36 21.03
N GLU A 393 22.04 -39.81 21.58
CA GLU A 393 23.42 -39.81 21.05
C GLU A 393 24.36 -38.65 21.45
N GLU A 394 24.73 -38.63 22.74
CA GLU A 394 26.13 -38.47 23.16
C GLU A 394 26.72 -39.85 23.41
N GLU A 395 27.87 -40.17 22.79
CA GLU A 395 29.00 -40.83 23.47
C GLU A 395 30.18 -40.96 22.50
N LEU A 396 31.26 -40.19 22.73
CA LEU A 396 32.61 -40.74 22.64
C LEU A 396 33.64 -39.84 23.33
N MET A 397 34.00 -40.31 24.53
CA MET A 397 35.34 -40.26 25.13
C MET A 397 35.76 -39.00 25.91
N SER A 398 35.72 -39.25 27.21
CA SER A 398 36.20 -38.54 28.38
C SER A 398 37.72 -38.62 28.60
N SER A 399 38.16 -37.81 29.56
CA SER A 399 39.20 -38.02 30.59
C SER A 399 40.58 -37.36 30.44
N ASP A 400 40.72 -36.21 31.14
CA ASP A 400 41.59 -35.97 32.32
C ASP A 400 43.14 -35.99 32.15
N PRO A 401 43.98 -35.60 33.13
CA PRO A 401 43.94 -34.56 34.19
C PRO A 401 45.23 -33.68 34.21
N LEU A 402 45.32 -32.78 35.20
CA LEU A 402 46.49 -32.09 35.80
C LEU A 402 46.37 -30.55 35.63
N GLY A 403 46.26 -29.71 36.66
CA GLY A 403 46.49 -29.90 38.08
C GLY A 403 47.48 -28.86 38.59
N THR A 404 47.02 -28.01 39.51
CA THR A 404 47.80 -27.24 40.52
C THR A 404 48.60 -26.02 40.04
N GLY A 405 48.65 -24.88 40.74
CA GLY A 405 48.07 -24.48 42.02
C GLY A 405 48.74 -23.19 42.54
N PHE A 406 47.99 -22.49 43.42
CA PHE A 406 48.42 -21.56 44.48
C PHE A 406 49.17 -20.25 44.12
N SER A 407 49.10 -19.12 44.85
CA SER A 407 48.18 -18.51 45.83
C SER A 407 48.91 -17.28 46.44
N GLU A 408 48.16 -16.28 46.91
CA GLU A 408 48.52 -15.35 48.02
C GLU A 408 49.66 -14.30 47.77
N GLN A 409 49.71 -13.07 48.32
CA GLN A 409 48.90 -12.32 49.30
C GLN A 409 49.43 -10.86 49.41
N ILE A 410 48.59 -9.95 49.93
CA ILE A 410 48.87 -8.74 50.76
C ILE A 410 49.50 -7.49 50.05
N SER A 411 48.74 -6.42 49.76
CA SER A 411 48.26 -5.28 50.61
C SER A 411 49.30 -4.21 50.97
N PHE A 412 49.03 -2.92 50.68
CA PHE A 412 49.02 -1.81 51.67
C PHE A 412 48.30 -0.53 51.17
N LYS A 413 47.17 -0.24 51.83
CA LYS A 413 46.50 1.05 52.15
C LYS A 413 47.05 2.37 51.56
N ARG A 414 46.13 3.25 51.12
CA ARG A 414 45.59 4.36 51.95
C ARG A 414 44.27 4.93 51.40
N LYS A 415 43.40 5.27 52.35
CA LYS A 415 41.99 5.66 52.31
C LYS A 415 41.86 7.16 52.61
N GLN A 416 40.88 7.86 52.03
CA GLN A 416 39.99 8.89 52.62
C GLN A 416 39.23 9.61 51.48
N LYS A 417 37.93 9.94 51.52
CA LYS A 417 36.84 9.69 52.49
C LYS A 417 35.49 10.05 51.80
N ALA A 418 34.65 9.04 51.61
CA ALA A 418 33.20 8.87 51.87
C ALA A 418 32.18 10.03 52.08
N PRO A 419 30.86 9.72 51.91
CA PRO A 419 29.75 10.59 51.48
C PRO A 419 28.62 10.72 52.54
N ALA A 420 27.43 11.26 52.19
CA ALA A 420 26.12 10.92 52.77
C ALA A 420 24.95 11.62 52.02
N THR A 421 24.04 10.86 51.37
CA THR A 421 22.62 10.55 51.74
C THR A 421 21.64 11.73 51.59
N SER A 422 20.37 11.63 51.15
CA SER A 422 19.44 10.56 50.80
C SER A 422 18.11 11.21 50.36
N ALA A 423 17.34 10.52 49.49
CA ALA A 423 15.88 10.48 49.34
C ALA A 423 15.01 11.75 49.47
N PHE A 424 14.17 12.05 48.46
CA PHE A 424 12.89 12.74 48.69
C PHE A 424 11.76 12.34 47.74
N SER A 425 10.56 12.37 48.33
CA SER A 425 9.25 11.89 47.91
C SER A 425 8.41 12.92 47.15
N LEU A 426 7.38 12.43 46.45
CA LEU A 426 6.19 13.16 45.97
C LEU A 426 5.41 13.86 47.12
N PRO A 427 4.61 14.93 46.86
CA PRO A 427 3.18 14.72 46.58
C PRO A 427 2.43 15.72 45.65
N ARG A 428 1.20 15.27 45.38
CA ARG A 428 -0.02 15.68 44.64
C ARG A 428 -0.49 17.14 44.53
N PHE A 429 -1.27 17.31 43.45
CA PHE A 429 -2.21 18.36 43.03
C PHE A 429 -3.55 18.37 43.82
N PHE A 430 -4.08 19.56 44.19
CA PHE A 430 -5.33 20.20 43.69
C PHE A 430 -5.82 21.37 44.58
N SER A 431 -6.44 22.37 43.91
CA SER A 431 -7.47 23.36 44.33
C SER A 431 -7.10 24.81 44.73
N SER A 432 -7.86 25.73 44.09
CA SER A 432 -7.95 27.22 44.08
C SER A 432 -8.57 27.83 45.37
N PRO A 433 -9.05 29.11 45.47
CA PRO A 433 -8.84 30.37 44.70
C PRO A 433 -8.64 31.67 45.57
N ASN A 434 -8.43 32.81 44.90
CA ASN A 434 -8.81 34.20 45.25
C ASN A 434 -8.30 34.90 46.54
N GLY A 435 -7.80 36.13 46.36
CA GLY A 435 -7.61 37.11 47.44
C GLY A 435 -7.00 38.44 46.99
N ASN A 436 -7.83 39.48 46.96
CA ASN A 436 -7.62 40.86 46.51
C ASN A 436 -6.55 41.69 47.26
N SER A 437 -6.07 42.73 46.54
CA SER A 437 -5.68 44.08 47.02
C SER A 437 -4.48 44.18 47.98
N SER A 438 -3.62 45.19 48.02
CA SER A 438 -3.47 46.51 47.39
C SER A 438 -2.19 47.10 48.01
N ASN A 439 -1.33 47.80 47.26
CA ASN A 439 -0.98 49.18 47.62
C ASN A 439 -0.07 49.87 46.61
N ARG A 440 -0.45 51.12 46.34
CA ARG A 440 0.25 52.16 45.59
C ARG A 440 1.44 52.68 46.42
N GLN A 441 2.51 53.09 45.76
CA GLN A 441 2.93 54.51 45.61
C GLN A 441 4.38 54.61 45.12
N SER A 442 4.50 55.26 43.96
CA SER A 442 5.63 56.03 43.38
C SER A 442 6.19 57.10 44.37
N PRO A 443 7.23 57.94 44.10
CA PRO A 443 7.59 58.48 42.76
C PRO A 443 9.02 59.08 42.50
N LEU A 444 9.20 59.54 41.24
CA LEU A 444 10.01 60.71 40.77
C LEU A 444 11.56 60.58 40.83
N SER A 445 12.40 61.10 39.90
CA SER A 445 12.29 62.27 39.00
C SER A 445 13.37 62.25 37.88
N ARG A 446 13.04 62.88 36.74
CA ARG A 446 13.91 63.32 35.60
C ARG A 446 14.76 64.55 36.00
N PRO A 447 15.87 64.95 35.31
CA PRO A 447 15.81 65.70 34.02
C PRO A 447 17.11 65.55 33.14
N PRO A 448 17.52 66.47 32.21
CA PRO A 448 17.16 66.42 30.78
C PRO A 448 18.32 66.65 29.76
N GLN A 449 17.95 66.66 28.46
CA GLN A 449 18.57 67.35 27.28
C GLN A 449 19.73 66.72 26.46
N THR A 450 19.32 66.09 25.34
CA THR A 450 19.68 66.34 23.92
C THR A 450 21.00 67.04 23.54
N ARG A 451 21.88 66.34 22.80
CA ARG A 451 22.35 66.70 21.45
C ARG A 451 23.07 65.52 20.76
N SER A 452 23.06 65.58 19.43
CA SER A 452 23.25 64.56 18.37
C SER A 452 24.65 63.97 18.11
N GLN A 453 24.62 62.79 17.48
CA GLN A 453 25.58 62.18 16.53
C GLN A 453 26.89 61.56 17.06
N HIS A 454 26.95 60.23 17.22
CA HIS A 454 27.41 59.27 16.19
C HIS A 454 27.40 57.82 16.74
N SER A 455 26.94 56.89 15.89
CA SER A 455 27.22 55.44 15.82
C SER A 455 27.52 54.66 17.11
N ASN A 456 26.60 53.75 17.47
CA ASN A 456 26.93 52.32 17.49
C ASN A 456 25.68 51.44 17.49
N SER A 457 25.73 50.45 16.60
CA SER A 457 24.81 49.34 16.37
C SER A 457 24.65 48.43 17.60
N ASN A 458 23.42 47.96 17.85
CA ASN A 458 23.14 46.59 18.27
C ASN A 458 21.65 46.28 18.00
N LEU A 459 21.41 45.54 16.90
CA LEU A 459 20.14 44.90 16.58
C LEU A 459 20.04 43.60 17.38
N SER A 460 19.00 43.46 18.19
CA SER A 460 18.49 42.16 18.66
C SER A 460 17.32 41.75 17.77
N GLY A 461 17.58 40.86 16.81
CA GLY A 461 16.55 40.27 15.97
C GLY A 461 15.78 39.20 16.74
N ASN A 462 14.51 39.46 17.05
CA ASN A 462 13.59 38.41 17.51
C ASN A 462 12.10 38.68 17.24
N ASP A 463 11.72 39.81 16.62
CA ASP A 463 10.30 40.18 16.45
C ASP A 463 9.74 40.04 15.02
N SER A 464 10.55 39.68 14.02
CA SER A 464 10.10 39.52 12.63
C SER A 464 9.38 38.18 12.34
N SER A 465 9.51 37.18 13.21
CA SER A 465 9.02 35.81 12.99
C SER A 465 7.56 35.58 13.36
N ASN A 466 6.95 36.43 14.19
CA ASN A 466 5.54 36.31 14.60
C ASN A 466 4.56 36.95 13.61
N LEU A 467 5.02 37.87 12.77
CA LEU A 467 4.19 38.57 11.77
C LEU A 467 3.87 37.70 10.54
N ILE A 468 4.76 36.77 10.17
CA ILE A 468 4.59 35.91 8.98
C ILE A 468 3.60 34.76 9.24
N LEU A 469 3.55 34.23 10.48
CA LEU A 469 2.57 33.22 10.88
C LEU A 469 1.13 33.75 10.82
N ASN A 470 0.87 34.96 11.32
CA ASN A 470 -0.45 35.59 11.21
C ASN A 470 -0.87 35.91 9.76
N TYR A 471 0.09 35.92 8.83
CA TYR A 471 -0.13 36.28 7.45
C TYR A 471 -0.57 35.08 6.57
N LEU A 472 -0.18 33.85 6.95
CA LEU A 472 -0.55 32.61 6.24
C LEU A 472 -1.72 31.85 6.87
N ASP A 473 -2.06 32.18 8.13
CA ASP A 473 -2.98 31.41 8.98
C ASP A 473 -4.32 32.12 9.22
N GLN A 474 -4.65 33.21 8.50
CA GLN A 474 -6.00 33.80 8.55
C GLN A 474 -6.96 33.00 7.66
N PRO A 475 -7.92 32.24 8.22
CA PRO A 475 -9.12 31.88 7.49
C PRO A 475 -9.98 33.14 7.36
N GLY A 476 -10.61 33.33 6.21
CA GLY A 476 -11.65 34.34 6.06
C GLY A 476 -12.89 33.98 6.87
N ASP A 477 -12.85 34.19 8.19
CA ASP A 477 -14.03 34.22 9.04
C ASP A 477 -14.57 35.64 9.14
N ALA A 478 -15.87 35.78 8.85
CA ALA A 478 -16.60 37.02 8.96
C ALA A 478 -16.76 37.45 10.44
N ALA A 479 -16.53 38.75 10.67
CA ALA A 479 -16.87 39.53 11.88
C ALA A 479 -16.02 39.29 13.16
N GLY A 480 -15.11 40.25 13.44
CA GLY A 480 -14.48 40.43 14.75
C GLY A 480 -13.37 41.50 14.74
N GLN A 481 -13.60 42.63 15.42
CA GLN A 481 -12.77 43.84 15.46
C GLN A 481 -11.44 43.69 16.22
N GLY A 482 -10.44 44.53 15.87
CA GLY A 482 -9.52 45.13 16.86
C GLY A 482 -8.06 45.28 16.45
N THR A 483 -7.72 46.45 15.88
CA THR A 483 -6.46 47.21 16.03
C THR A 483 -5.12 46.46 16.14
N ASP A 484 -4.28 46.53 15.10
CA ASP A 484 -2.94 47.11 15.27
C ASP A 484 -2.29 47.49 13.93
N SER A 485 -2.03 48.80 13.81
CA SER A 485 -1.36 49.46 12.70
C SER A 485 0.08 49.77 13.11
N LYS A 486 1.05 48.97 12.65
CA LYS A 486 2.47 49.34 12.49
C LYS A 486 3.27 48.21 11.83
N ASP A 487 3.58 48.38 10.55
CA ASP A 487 4.94 48.29 9.97
C ASP A 487 4.87 48.10 8.43
N PRO A 488 5.17 49.15 7.63
CA PRO A 488 5.21 49.08 6.17
C PRO A 488 6.66 48.99 5.64
N THR A 489 7.52 48.13 6.20
CA THR A 489 8.88 47.91 5.67
C THR A 489 9.44 46.53 6.02
N GLY A 490 9.58 45.64 5.04
CA GLY A 490 10.30 44.37 5.17
C GLY A 490 10.13 43.50 3.92
N LEU A 491 11.23 43.26 3.20
CA LEU A 491 11.30 42.56 1.92
C LEU A 491 10.74 41.12 1.97
N ASP A 492 9.65 40.84 1.26
CA ASP A 492 9.22 39.48 0.90
C ASP A 492 8.76 39.37 -0.59
N TRP A 493 9.18 40.32 -1.42
CA TRP A 493 8.69 40.51 -2.80
C TRP A 493 9.37 39.60 -3.86
N TYR A 494 10.17 38.62 -3.45
CA TYR A 494 11.01 37.79 -4.34
C TYR A 494 10.72 36.28 -4.32
N VAL A 495 9.69 35.81 -3.62
CA VAL A 495 9.39 34.37 -3.59
C VAL A 495 8.44 34.02 -4.74
N GLU A 496 9.00 33.59 -5.87
CA GLU A 496 8.27 32.82 -6.87
C GLU A 496 7.59 31.63 -6.17
N GLY A 497 6.29 31.47 -6.37
CA GLY A 497 5.50 30.47 -5.66
C GLY A 497 4.11 30.31 -6.25
N PRO A 498 3.33 29.32 -5.77
CA PRO A 498 2.07 28.91 -6.40
C PRO A 498 0.88 29.84 -6.09
N GLY A 499 1.14 31.08 -5.64
CA GLY A 499 0.13 32.09 -5.29
C GLY A 499 -0.59 31.84 -3.95
N ARG A 500 -1.30 32.85 -3.47
CA ARG A 500 -2.25 32.76 -2.34
C ARG A 500 -3.54 32.14 -2.84
N ARG A 501 -4.06 31.14 -2.12
CA ARG A 501 -5.29 30.43 -2.47
C ARG A 501 -6.38 30.66 -1.44
N VAL A 502 -7.61 30.79 -1.92
CA VAL A 502 -8.84 30.76 -1.11
C VAL A 502 -9.39 29.34 -1.14
N GLY A 503 -10.15 28.92 -0.12
CA GLY A 503 -10.72 27.58 -0.05
C GLY A 503 -11.50 27.15 -1.31
N TYR A 504 -11.54 25.84 -1.55
CA TYR A 504 -12.19 25.28 -2.73
C TYR A 504 -13.72 25.43 -2.70
N ASP A 505 -14.31 25.71 -3.86
CA ASP A 505 -15.76 25.76 -4.04
C ASP A 505 -16.39 24.39 -4.25
N ASP A 506 -17.71 24.33 -4.13
CA ASP A 506 -18.43 23.10 -4.35
C ASP A 506 -18.26 22.60 -5.80
N LEU A 507 -18.15 21.27 -5.93
CA LEU A 507 -17.96 20.58 -7.20
C LEU A 507 -16.70 21.06 -7.95
N THR A 508 -15.65 21.50 -7.24
CA THR A 508 -14.34 21.88 -7.81
C THR A 508 -13.31 20.77 -7.62
N ALA A 509 -12.31 20.74 -8.50
CA ALA A 509 -11.17 19.85 -8.35
C ALA A 509 -10.10 20.50 -7.45
N ILE A 510 -9.54 19.70 -6.55
CA ILE A 510 -8.47 20.06 -5.61
C ILE A 510 -7.15 20.16 -6.37
N ASP A 511 -6.35 21.16 -6.05
CA ASP A 511 -4.98 21.29 -6.57
C ASP A 511 -4.01 20.59 -5.62
N TRP A 512 -3.77 19.29 -5.86
CA TRP A 512 -2.91 18.49 -4.99
C TRP A 512 -1.49 19.03 -4.91
N ILE A 513 -0.94 19.55 -6.00
CA ILE A 513 0.44 20.06 -6.04
C ILE A 513 0.58 21.26 -5.11
N PHE A 514 -0.38 22.18 -5.17
CA PHE A 514 -0.44 23.32 -4.28
C PHE A 514 -0.51 22.88 -2.81
N GLU A 515 -1.42 21.96 -2.46
CA GLU A 515 -1.60 21.50 -1.08
C GLU A 515 -0.34 20.78 -0.54
N TYR A 516 0.33 19.97 -1.36
CA TYR A 516 1.60 19.34 -1.00
C TYR A 516 2.75 20.35 -0.89
N ALA A 517 2.76 21.41 -1.71
CA ALA A 517 3.74 22.50 -1.58
C ALA A 517 3.51 23.31 -0.30
N LYS A 518 2.26 23.65 0.01
CA LYS A 518 1.81 24.32 1.23
C LYS A 518 2.24 23.54 2.48
N GLU A 519 2.04 22.23 2.49
CA GLU A 519 2.47 21.39 3.63
C GLU A 519 3.99 21.35 3.79
N ARG A 520 4.73 21.21 2.68
CA ARG A 520 6.20 21.23 2.72
C ARG A 520 6.75 22.55 3.24
N GLN A 521 6.15 23.68 2.87
CA GLN A 521 6.53 25.00 3.39
C GLN A 521 6.23 25.12 4.88
N ARG A 522 5.03 24.68 5.32
CA ARG A 522 4.64 24.66 6.74
C ARG A 522 5.61 23.85 7.59
N LEU A 523 5.99 22.65 7.14
CA LEU A 523 6.95 21.79 7.84
C LEU A 523 8.35 22.41 7.89
N ARG A 524 8.82 23.03 6.80
CA ARG A 524 10.10 23.75 6.80
C ARG A 524 10.11 24.86 7.85
N TYR A 525 9.04 25.66 7.94
CA TYR A 525 8.92 26.71 8.94
C TYR A 525 8.87 26.16 10.36
N LEU A 526 8.11 25.08 10.58
CA LEU A 526 8.03 24.39 11.88
C LEU A 526 9.41 23.89 12.33
N TYR A 527 10.21 23.34 11.40
CA TYR A 527 11.54 22.83 11.70
C TYR A 527 12.60 23.93 11.82
N SER A 528 12.52 25.00 11.04
CA SER A 528 13.45 26.13 11.14
C SER A 528 13.23 26.96 12.42
N GLY A 529 11.98 27.09 12.88
CA GLY A 529 11.63 27.83 14.08
C GLY A 529 11.78 27.05 15.40
N ALA A 530 12.16 25.77 15.34
CA ALA A 530 12.21 24.89 16.50
C ALA A 530 13.63 24.81 17.09
N SER A 531 14.01 25.83 17.86
CA SER A 531 15.18 25.75 18.74
C SER A 531 14.74 25.55 20.20
N GLY A 532 15.39 24.63 20.92
CA GLY A 532 15.14 24.35 22.34
C GLY A 532 13.97 23.39 22.63
N ILE A 533 13.72 23.14 23.92
CA ILE A 533 12.72 22.16 24.40
C ILE A 533 11.31 22.51 23.92
N LEU A 534 10.94 23.80 23.93
CA LEU A 534 9.62 24.25 23.49
C LEU A 534 9.39 24.02 21.99
N GLY A 535 10.44 24.10 21.17
CA GLY A 535 10.41 23.76 19.75
C GLY A 535 10.13 22.28 19.52
N TYR A 536 10.81 21.40 20.25
CA TYR A 536 10.55 19.95 20.20
C TYR A 536 9.13 19.60 20.67
N VAL A 537 8.62 20.26 21.72
CA VAL A 537 7.24 20.06 22.18
C VAL A 537 6.24 20.50 21.10
N LYS A 538 6.48 21.61 20.39
CA LYS A 538 5.62 22.06 19.29
C LYS A 538 5.62 21.08 18.11
N GLN A 539 6.78 20.51 17.77
CA GLN A 539 6.88 19.47 16.75
C GLN A 539 6.15 18.19 17.13
N LEU A 540 6.33 17.74 18.38
CA LEU A 540 5.63 16.58 18.92
C LEU A 540 4.12 16.81 18.96
N ALA A 541 3.69 18.02 19.36
CA ALA A 541 2.28 18.40 19.35
C ALA A 541 1.69 18.32 17.93
N ASP A 542 2.33 18.90 16.91
CA ASP A 542 1.86 18.83 15.52
C ASP A 542 1.79 17.39 14.98
N ALA A 543 2.80 16.58 15.30
CA ALA A 543 2.81 15.16 14.94
C ALA A 543 1.68 14.37 15.65
N SER A 544 1.40 14.71 16.91
CA SER A 544 0.38 14.04 17.74
C SER A 544 -1.07 14.34 17.34
N GLN A 545 -1.33 15.50 16.70
CA GLN A 545 -2.68 15.90 16.29
C GLN A 545 -3.35 14.86 15.39
N MET A 546 -2.61 14.32 14.40
CA MET A 546 -3.16 13.29 13.51
C MET A 546 -3.48 12.01 14.28
N TRP A 547 -2.59 11.58 15.18
CA TRP A 547 -2.83 10.38 15.99
C TRP A 547 -4.05 10.52 16.88
N PHE A 548 -4.26 11.70 17.49
CA PHE A 548 -5.47 11.96 18.26
C PHE A 548 -6.73 11.85 17.41
N ILE A 549 -6.75 12.48 16.22
CA ILE A 549 -7.89 12.41 15.29
C ILE A 549 -8.17 10.95 14.90
N LEU A 550 -7.13 10.18 14.54
CA LEU A 550 -7.28 8.79 14.10
C LEU A 550 -7.80 7.87 15.21
N VAL A 551 -7.25 7.99 16.42
CA VAL A 551 -7.69 7.21 17.58
C VAL A 551 -9.14 7.56 17.96
N ALA A 552 -9.47 8.86 18.03
CA ALA A 552 -10.82 9.31 18.32
C ALA A 552 -11.82 8.85 17.24
N THR A 553 -11.43 8.90 15.97
CA THR A 553 -12.23 8.39 14.85
C THR A 553 -12.47 6.90 14.96
N GLY A 554 -11.43 6.11 15.29
CA GLY A 554 -11.57 4.66 15.47
C GLY A 554 -12.54 4.32 16.60
N ILE A 555 -12.41 4.99 17.76
CA ILE A 555 -13.31 4.81 18.91
C ILE A 555 -14.75 5.16 18.53
N LEU A 556 -14.98 6.32 17.91
CA LEU A 556 -16.33 6.75 17.53
C LEU A 556 -16.94 5.80 16.48
N SER A 557 -16.15 5.37 15.49
CA SER A 557 -16.61 4.46 14.44
C SER A 557 -16.99 3.08 15.01
N GLY A 558 -16.19 2.55 15.94
CA GLY A 558 -16.52 1.30 16.66
C GLY A 558 -17.77 1.42 17.53
N ALA A 559 -17.94 2.53 18.24
CA ALA A 559 -19.13 2.77 19.06
C ALA A 559 -20.41 2.93 18.21
N VAL A 560 -20.33 3.65 17.08
CA VAL A 560 -21.45 3.82 16.15
C VAL A 560 -21.79 2.49 15.47
N ALA A 561 -20.81 1.68 15.08
CA ALA A 561 -21.04 0.35 14.54
C ALA A 561 -21.74 -0.57 15.56
N ALA A 562 -21.28 -0.58 16.82
CA ALA A 562 -21.95 -1.33 17.90
C ALA A 562 -23.41 -0.88 18.09
N PHE A 563 -23.66 0.43 18.03
CA PHE A 563 -25.02 0.98 18.11
C PHE A 563 -25.90 0.52 16.92
N ILE A 564 -25.37 0.53 15.70
CA ILE A 564 -26.08 0.06 14.51
C ILE A 564 -26.41 -1.43 14.65
N ASP A 565 -25.48 -2.25 15.14
CA ASP A 565 -25.67 -3.69 15.29
C ASP A 565 -26.75 -4.03 16.31
N VAL A 566 -26.68 -3.43 17.50
CA VAL A 566 -27.68 -3.65 18.55
C VAL A 566 -29.05 -3.15 18.11
N SER A 567 -29.12 -1.94 17.54
CA SER A 567 -30.40 -1.32 17.16
C SER A 567 -31.05 -2.00 15.97
N SER A 568 -30.28 -2.37 14.94
CA SER A 568 -30.83 -3.02 13.74
C SER A 568 -31.34 -4.43 14.01
N ASN A 569 -30.66 -5.20 14.87
CA ASN A 569 -31.13 -6.53 15.27
C ASN A 569 -32.42 -6.44 16.10
N TRP A 570 -32.48 -5.52 17.07
CA TRP A 570 -33.70 -5.31 17.86
C TRP A 570 -34.89 -4.88 16.98
N LEU A 571 -34.70 -3.90 16.09
CA LEU A 571 -35.74 -3.47 15.15
C LEU A 571 -36.13 -4.57 14.15
N GLY A 572 -35.17 -5.40 13.73
CA GLY A 572 -35.43 -6.55 12.87
C GLY A 572 -36.33 -7.59 13.54
N ASP A 573 -36.05 -7.88 14.81
CA ASP A 573 -36.80 -8.85 15.62
C ASP A 573 -38.25 -8.42 15.89
N LEU A 574 -38.50 -7.09 15.99
CA LEU A 574 -39.85 -6.51 16.12
C LEU A 574 -40.82 -6.97 15.02
N LYS A 575 -40.32 -7.37 13.84
CA LYS A 575 -41.17 -7.91 12.77
C LYS A 575 -41.77 -9.27 13.11
N SER A 576 -41.12 -10.04 13.99
CA SER A 576 -41.50 -11.40 14.35
C SER A 576 -42.17 -11.50 15.73
N GLY A 577 -41.84 -10.60 16.65
CA GLY A 577 -42.40 -10.57 18.00
C GLY A 577 -41.69 -9.55 18.90
N TYR A 578 -41.96 -9.62 20.19
CA TYR A 578 -41.29 -8.78 21.19
C TYR A 578 -40.99 -9.57 22.47
N CYS A 579 -39.99 -9.09 23.23
CA CYS A 579 -39.63 -9.63 24.53
C CYS A 579 -40.46 -8.97 25.65
N SER A 580 -40.98 -9.75 26.59
CA SER A 580 -41.71 -9.25 27.76
C SER A 580 -41.17 -9.84 29.05
N ASN A 581 -41.45 -9.20 30.19
CA ASN A 581 -40.81 -9.51 31.47
C ASN A 581 -41.72 -10.42 32.30
N VAL A 582 -41.75 -11.71 31.99
CA VAL A 582 -42.66 -12.66 32.67
C VAL A 582 -41.92 -13.38 33.80
N ASP A 583 -40.74 -13.97 33.55
CA ASP A 583 -40.00 -14.71 34.60
C ASP A 583 -38.46 -14.54 34.58
N GLY A 584 -37.83 -14.02 33.50
CA GLY A 584 -36.36 -13.94 33.39
C GLY A 584 -35.79 -12.61 32.89
N ASP A 585 -35.79 -11.53 33.69
CA ASP A 585 -35.12 -10.23 33.41
C ASP A 585 -35.30 -9.64 31.97
N GLY A 586 -36.28 -10.15 31.22
CA GLY A 586 -36.51 -9.86 29.81
C GLY A 586 -37.16 -8.51 29.62
N LYS A 587 -36.45 -7.56 28.99
CA LYS A 587 -36.98 -6.21 28.74
C LYS A 587 -37.28 -6.00 27.26
N PHE A 588 -38.25 -5.13 26.97
CA PHE A 588 -38.71 -4.83 25.60
C PHE A 588 -37.58 -4.39 24.64
N TYR A 589 -36.52 -3.75 25.17
CA TYR A 589 -35.37 -3.32 24.37
C TYR A 589 -34.37 -4.44 24.04
N LEU A 590 -34.58 -5.66 24.54
CA LEU A 590 -33.75 -6.81 24.22
C LEU A 590 -34.17 -7.42 22.90
N ASN A 591 -33.19 -7.81 22.08
CA ASN A 591 -33.41 -8.60 20.88
C ASN A 591 -33.79 -10.06 21.27
N LYS A 592 -34.27 -10.86 20.32
CA LYS A 592 -34.72 -12.24 20.54
C LYS A 592 -33.60 -13.11 21.11
N GLY A 593 -32.38 -12.97 20.59
CA GLY A 593 -31.20 -13.72 21.06
C GLY A 593 -30.86 -13.44 22.53
N PHE A 594 -30.98 -12.19 22.99
CA PHE A 594 -30.74 -11.81 24.37
C PHE A 594 -31.92 -12.09 25.30
N CYS A 595 -33.15 -12.01 24.78
CA CYS A 595 -34.36 -12.38 25.51
C CYS A 595 -34.32 -13.86 25.91
N CYS A 596 -33.87 -14.73 24.99
CA CYS A 596 -33.83 -16.17 25.19
C CYS A 596 -32.44 -16.69 25.62
N TRP A 597 -31.61 -15.85 26.22
CA TRP A 597 -30.24 -16.21 26.56
C TRP A 597 -30.19 -17.29 27.64
N GLY A 598 -29.50 -18.40 27.36
CA GLY A 598 -29.32 -19.52 28.30
C GLY A 598 -30.28 -20.70 28.09
N TYR A 599 -31.27 -20.58 27.21
CA TYR A 599 -32.09 -21.71 26.76
C TYR A 599 -31.46 -22.40 25.54
N THR A 600 -31.49 -23.73 25.51
CA THR A 600 -30.94 -24.52 24.39
C THR A 600 -31.85 -24.53 23.16
N GLU A 601 -33.16 -24.32 23.35
CA GLU A 601 -34.16 -24.27 22.29
C GLU A 601 -34.98 -22.99 22.36
N TYR A 602 -35.20 -22.30 21.22
CA TYR A 602 -36.02 -21.07 21.20
C TYR A 602 -37.48 -21.32 21.59
N ALA A 603 -37.96 -22.55 21.45
CA ALA A 603 -39.31 -22.94 21.85
C ALA A 603 -39.50 -22.99 23.38
N GLN A 604 -38.41 -23.11 24.15
CA GLN A 604 -38.41 -23.14 25.61
C GLN A 604 -38.39 -21.74 26.22
N CYS A 605 -38.20 -20.70 25.40
CA CYS A 605 -38.16 -19.32 25.82
C CYS A 605 -39.58 -18.77 26.05
N HIS A 606 -39.97 -18.62 27.31
CA HIS A 606 -41.29 -18.11 27.69
C HIS A 606 -41.43 -16.58 27.60
N ASP A 607 -40.31 -15.84 27.69
CA ASP A 607 -40.29 -14.37 27.67
C ASP A 607 -40.44 -13.78 26.24
N TRP A 608 -40.29 -14.60 25.18
CA TRP A 608 -40.46 -14.16 23.79
C TRP A 608 -41.89 -14.41 23.29
N HIS A 609 -42.60 -13.35 22.89
CA HIS A 609 -43.95 -13.46 22.35
C HIS A 609 -44.00 -13.13 20.85
N PRO A 610 -44.26 -14.12 19.99
CA PRO A 610 -44.65 -13.89 18.60
C PRO A 610 -45.96 -13.11 18.52
N TRP A 611 -46.13 -12.30 17.47
CA TRP A 611 -47.34 -11.48 17.29
C TRP A 611 -48.65 -12.30 17.26
N SER A 612 -48.60 -13.56 16.80
CA SER A 612 -49.77 -14.44 16.84
C SER A 612 -50.23 -14.79 18.25
N THR A 613 -49.26 -15.01 19.16
CA THR A 613 -49.52 -15.37 20.56
C THR A 613 -49.95 -14.14 21.35
N ALA A 614 -49.35 -12.97 21.05
CA ALA A 614 -49.72 -11.69 21.66
C ALA A 614 -51.18 -11.27 21.38
N LEU A 615 -51.72 -11.64 20.20
CA LEU A 615 -53.12 -11.38 19.83
C LEU A 615 -54.10 -12.51 20.22
N GLY A 616 -53.64 -13.55 20.94
CA GLY A 616 -54.49 -14.64 21.44
C GLY A 616 -55.04 -15.59 20.36
N VAL A 617 -54.41 -15.65 19.18
CA VAL A 617 -54.87 -16.49 18.06
C VAL A 617 -54.22 -17.87 18.11
N ALA A 618 -54.98 -18.90 18.48
CA ALA A 618 -54.48 -20.26 18.64
C ALA A 618 -54.49 -21.13 17.35
N SER A 619 -55.08 -20.65 16.24
CA SER A 619 -55.15 -21.44 15.00
C SER A 619 -53.84 -21.33 14.20
N LYS A 620 -53.30 -22.45 13.71
CA LYS A 620 -52.04 -22.48 12.92
C LYS A 620 -52.10 -21.59 11.67
N GLY A 621 -53.24 -21.58 10.98
CA GLY A 621 -53.45 -20.71 9.81
C GLY A 621 -53.59 -19.24 10.18
N GLY A 622 -54.30 -18.92 11.26
CA GLY A 622 -54.43 -17.54 11.76
C GLY A 622 -53.10 -16.97 12.25
N SER A 623 -52.30 -17.76 12.95
CA SER A 623 -50.95 -17.39 13.40
C SER A 623 -50.05 -17.02 12.21
N TRP A 624 -50.02 -17.84 11.16
CA TRP A 624 -49.24 -17.54 9.95
C TRP A 624 -49.68 -16.24 9.26
N ILE A 625 -50.99 -15.99 9.14
CA ILE A 625 -51.53 -14.78 8.51
C ILE A 625 -51.19 -13.53 9.34
N ILE A 626 -51.35 -13.60 10.66
CA ILE A 626 -51.05 -12.49 11.56
C ILE A 626 -49.55 -12.16 11.49
N GLU A 627 -48.68 -13.14 11.64
CA GLU A 627 -47.23 -12.93 11.52
C GLU A 627 -46.86 -12.33 10.16
N TYR A 628 -47.51 -12.77 9.07
CA TYR A 628 -47.29 -12.23 7.74
C TYR A 628 -47.66 -10.75 7.65
N ILE A 629 -48.84 -10.36 8.18
CA ILE A 629 -49.30 -8.97 8.18
C ILE A 629 -48.34 -8.08 8.97
N PHE A 630 -47.97 -8.48 10.18
CA PHE A 630 -47.04 -7.69 11.01
C PHE A 630 -45.67 -7.56 10.36
N PHE A 631 -45.16 -8.64 9.76
CA PHE A 631 -43.90 -8.60 9.01
C PHE A 631 -43.95 -7.59 7.87
N VAL A 632 -45.02 -7.57 7.06
CA VAL A 632 -45.18 -6.62 5.95
C VAL A 632 -45.33 -5.18 6.45
N VAL A 633 -46.19 -4.95 7.45
CA VAL A 633 -46.45 -3.60 7.98
C VAL A 633 -45.19 -2.97 8.57
N PHE A 634 -44.46 -3.69 9.42
CA PHE A 634 -43.22 -3.18 10.01
C PHE A 634 -42.12 -2.97 8.96
N SER A 635 -42.01 -3.86 7.97
CA SER A 635 -41.04 -3.71 6.88
C SER A 635 -41.27 -2.42 6.09
N ILE A 636 -42.53 -2.12 5.74
CA ILE A 636 -42.90 -0.90 5.04
C ILE A 636 -42.68 0.34 5.91
N LEU A 637 -43.09 0.28 7.17
CA LEU A 637 -42.96 1.39 8.12
C LEU A 637 -41.48 1.80 8.27
N PHE A 638 -40.59 0.83 8.52
CA PHE A 638 -39.16 1.12 8.68
C PHE A 638 -38.53 1.66 7.40
N ALA A 639 -38.86 1.10 6.22
CA ALA A 639 -38.37 1.59 4.94
C ALA A 639 -38.87 3.03 4.63
N ALA A 640 -40.14 3.32 4.91
CA ALA A 640 -40.72 4.64 4.72
C ALA A 640 -40.07 5.68 5.64
N CYS A 641 -39.89 5.36 6.93
CA CYS A 641 -39.22 6.23 7.89
C CYS A 641 -37.76 6.50 7.50
N ALA A 642 -37.03 5.47 7.05
CA ALA A 642 -35.65 5.64 6.58
C ALA A 642 -35.58 6.60 5.38
N SER A 643 -36.48 6.44 4.41
CA SER A 643 -36.50 7.30 3.21
C SER A 643 -36.92 8.74 3.54
N PHE A 644 -37.89 8.92 4.45
CA PHE A 644 -38.31 10.23 4.93
C PHE A 644 -37.16 10.98 5.62
N LEU A 645 -36.39 10.31 6.49
CA LEU A 645 -35.24 10.92 7.15
C LEU A 645 -34.17 11.39 6.16
N VAL A 646 -33.86 10.57 5.15
CA VAL A 646 -32.88 10.93 4.10
C VAL A 646 -33.38 12.10 3.27
N ARG A 647 -34.64 12.09 2.85
CA ARG A 647 -35.23 13.13 2.01
C ARG A 647 -35.22 14.50 2.67
N GLU A 648 -35.70 14.57 3.92
CA GLU A 648 -35.95 15.86 4.58
C GLU A 648 -34.69 16.46 5.23
N PHE A 649 -33.79 15.64 5.79
CA PHE A 649 -32.66 16.15 6.57
C PHE A 649 -31.31 16.11 5.85
N ALA A 650 -31.04 15.06 5.06
CA ALA A 650 -29.75 14.90 4.39
C ALA A 650 -29.87 14.04 3.12
N PRO A 651 -30.23 14.62 1.96
CA PRO A 651 -30.39 13.87 0.70
C PRO A 651 -29.12 13.14 0.25
N LEU A 652 -27.95 13.70 0.59
CA LEU A 652 -26.62 13.13 0.32
C LEU A 652 -26.30 11.90 1.18
N ALA A 653 -27.15 11.54 2.15
CA ALA A 653 -26.98 10.34 2.98
C ALA A 653 -27.36 9.03 2.26
N ARG A 654 -28.05 9.10 1.12
CA ARG A 654 -28.49 7.94 0.31
C ARG A 654 -27.33 7.04 -0.12
N HIS A 655 -27.64 5.79 -0.48
CA HIS A 655 -26.68 4.78 -0.97
C HIS A 655 -25.52 4.48 0.00
N SER A 656 -24.51 3.78 -0.50
CA SER A 656 -23.34 3.37 0.24
C SER A 656 -22.45 4.55 0.64
N GLY A 657 -22.29 5.56 -0.23
CA GLY A 657 -21.31 6.64 -0.05
C GLY A 657 -19.89 6.32 -0.53
N ILE A 658 -19.60 5.06 -0.91
CA ILE A 658 -18.26 4.65 -1.38
C ILE A 658 -17.91 5.32 -2.71
N ALA A 659 -18.86 5.42 -3.65
CA ALA A 659 -18.65 6.07 -4.94
C ALA A 659 -18.27 7.55 -4.74
N GLU A 660 -19.01 8.25 -3.89
CA GLU A 660 -18.77 9.65 -3.56
C GLU A 660 -17.44 9.83 -2.80
N ILE A 661 -17.11 8.97 -1.83
CA ILE A 661 -15.79 8.99 -1.16
C ILE A 661 -14.66 8.77 -2.16
N LYS A 662 -14.79 7.81 -3.09
CA LYS A 662 -13.82 7.57 -4.17
C LYS A 662 -13.63 8.85 -5.01
N THR A 663 -14.69 9.60 -5.30
CA THR A 663 -14.58 10.90 -6.00
C THR A 663 -13.92 12.00 -5.17
N VAL A 664 -14.18 12.05 -3.86
CA VAL A 664 -13.57 13.03 -2.93
C VAL A 664 -12.06 12.78 -2.79
N LEU A 665 -11.65 11.53 -2.59
CA LEU A 665 -10.24 11.13 -2.58
C LEU A 665 -9.59 11.27 -3.97
N GLY A 666 -10.40 11.17 -5.03
CA GLY A 666 -10.09 11.52 -6.41
C GLY A 666 -9.80 13.02 -6.65
N GLY A 667 -10.01 13.86 -5.64
CA GLY A 667 -9.75 15.29 -5.68
C GLY A 667 -10.94 16.12 -6.14
N PHE A 668 -12.17 15.69 -5.86
CA PHE A 668 -13.38 16.45 -6.18
C PHE A 668 -14.15 16.82 -4.90
N VAL A 669 -14.37 18.11 -4.67
CA VAL A 669 -15.01 18.60 -3.43
C VAL A 669 -16.53 18.48 -3.54
N ILE A 670 -17.16 17.80 -2.57
CA ILE A 670 -18.62 17.74 -2.42
C ILE A 670 -18.98 18.29 -1.03
N ARG A 671 -19.56 19.49 -0.98
CA ARG A 671 -19.95 20.13 0.30
C ARG A 671 -21.13 19.39 0.93
N ARG A 672 -21.24 19.50 2.26
CA ARG A 672 -22.29 18.87 3.11
C ARG A 672 -22.32 17.32 3.11
N PHE A 673 -21.66 16.64 2.18
CA PHE A 673 -21.58 15.17 2.13
C PHE A 673 -20.99 14.58 3.42
N LEU A 674 -19.83 15.09 3.88
CA LEU A 674 -19.16 14.65 5.10
C LEU A 674 -19.66 15.39 6.37
N GLY A 675 -20.86 15.96 6.33
CA GLY A 675 -21.42 16.76 7.42
C GLY A 675 -21.85 15.95 8.64
N GLY A 676 -21.93 16.60 9.81
CA GLY A 676 -22.41 15.98 11.05
C GLY A 676 -23.90 15.58 11.00
N TRP A 677 -24.72 16.37 10.30
CA TRP A 677 -26.12 16.00 10.03
C TRP A 677 -26.21 14.73 9.17
N THR A 678 -25.35 14.61 8.14
CA THR A 678 -25.25 13.39 7.33
C THR A 678 -24.86 12.18 8.16
N LEU A 679 -23.95 12.32 9.13
CA LEU A 679 -23.58 11.24 10.06
C LEU A 679 -24.79 10.71 10.84
N ILE A 680 -25.57 11.62 11.44
CA ILE A 680 -26.74 11.25 12.26
C ILE A 680 -27.82 10.59 11.40
N VAL A 681 -28.20 11.23 10.30
CA VAL A 681 -29.26 10.74 9.41
C VAL A 681 -28.88 9.40 8.79
N LYS A 682 -27.61 9.24 8.36
CA LYS A 682 -27.14 7.98 7.77
C LYS A 682 -27.10 6.85 8.79
N THR A 683 -26.68 7.11 10.03
CA THR A 683 -26.66 6.11 11.11
C THR A 683 -28.08 5.62 11.44
N LEU A 684 -29.01 6.54 11.71
CA LEU A 684 -30.40 6.18 12.05
C LEU A 684 -31.15 5.57 10.86
N GLY A 685 -30.99 6.14 9.68
CA GLY A 685 -31.57 5.63 8.44
C GLY A 685 -31.08 4.22 8.12
N LEU A 686 -29.81 3.90 8.41
CA LEU A 686 -29.25 2.57 8.18
C LEU A 686 -29.83 1.52 9.11
N CYS A 687 -30.03 1.83 10.39
CA CYS A 687 -30.70 0.93 11.33
C CYS A 687 -32.09 0.54 10.82
N LEU A 688 -32.88 1.53 10.38
CA LEU A 688 -34.23 1.32 9.85
C LEU A 688 -34.22 0.59 8.49
N ALA A 689 -33.29 0.94 7.60
CA ALA A 689 -33.16 0.31 6.29
C ALA A 689 -32.80 -1.17 6.43
N VAL A 690 -31.87 -1.54 7.30
CA VAL A 690 -31.50 -2.95 7.56
C VAL A 690 -32.65 -3.69 8.22
N ALA A 691 -33.30 -3.08 9.22
CA ALA A 691 -34.44 -3.68 9.92
C ALA A 691 -35.65 -3.96 9.00
N SER A 692 -35.84 -3.15 7.95
CA SER A 692 -36.91 -3.34 6.96
C SER A 692 -36.86 -4.70 6.24
N GLY A 693 -35.71 -5.40 6.25
CA GLY A 693 -35.55 -6.68 5.55
C GLY A 693 -35.40 -6.55 4.03
N LEU A 694 -35.17 -5.34 3.53
CA LEU A 694 -34.70 -5.12 2.17
C LEU A 694 -33.36 -5.83 1.95
N TRP A 695 -33.08 -6.22 0.70
CA TRP A 695 -31.82 -6.86 0.30
C TRP A 695 -30.69 -5.83 0.21
N LEU A 696 -30.28 -5.31 1.38
CA LEU A 696 -29.21 -4.33 1.55
C LEU A 696 -28.30 -4.70 2.73
N GLY A 697 -27.11 -4.10 2.76
CA GLY A 697 -26.11 -4.27 3.82
C GLY A 697 -25.70 -2.96 4.49
N LYS A 698 -25.18 -3.06 5.71
CA LYS A 698 -24.61 -1.95 6.49
C LYS A 698 -23.14 -1.65 6.19
N GLU A 699 -22.42 -2.62 5.64
CA GLU A 699 -20.96 -2.58 5.49
C GLU A 699 -20.46 -1.43 4.62
N GLY A 700 -21.12 -1.18 3.49
CA GLY A 700 -20.78 -0.06 2.61
C GLY A 700 -21.00 1.32 3.26
N PRO A 701 -22.21 1.61 3.80
CA PRO A 701 -22.50 2.82 4.54
C PRO A 701 -21.58 3.10 5.75
N LEU A 702 -21.08 2.07 6.44
CA LEU A 702 -20.16 2.22 7.57
C LEU A 702 -18.84 2.93 7.18
N VAL A 703 -18.36 2.74 5.94
CA VAL A 703 -17.22 3.48 5.39
C VAL A 703 -17.48 4.99 5.40
N HIS A 704 -18.66 5.40 4.92
CA HIS A 704 -19.04 6.81 4.92
C HIS A 704 -19.22 7.38 6.32
N VAL A 705 -19.85 6.61 7.21
CA VAL A 705 -20.01 6.97 8.64
C VAL A 705 -18.66 7.20 9.31
N ALA A 706 -17.65 6.37 9.03
CA ALA A 706 -16.31 6.55 9.56
C ALA A 706 -15.62 7.81 9.02
N CYS A 707 -15.73 8.10 7.72
CA CYS A 707 -15.21 9.34 7.13
C CYS A 707 -15.90 10.60 7.71
N CYS A 708 -17.21 10.55 7.94
CA CYS A 708 -17.94 11.64 8.61
C CYS A 708 -17.47 11.82 10.06
N SER A 709 -17.19 10.72 10.76
CA SER A 709 -16.64 10.72 12.13
C SER A 709 -15.25 11.37 12.18
N ALA A 710 -14.38 11.07 11.20
CA ALA A 710 -13.11 11.78 11.03
C ALA A 710 -13.30 13.28 10.80
N ASN A 711 -14.26 13.67 9.94
CA ASN A 711 -14.52 15.07 9.65
C ASN A 711 -14.97 15.85 10.90
N LEU A 712 -15.70 15.20 11.83
CA LEU A 712 -16.09 15.82 13.09
C LEU A 712 -14.87 16.19 13.95
N PHE A 713 -13.90 15.28 14.09
CA PHE A 713 -12.69 15.53 14.89
C PHE A 713 -11.70 16.44 14.18
N MET A 714 -11.62 16.41 12.85
CA MET A 714 -10.75 17.32 12.09
C MET A 714 -11.13 18.79 12.31
N LYS A 715 -12.41 19.11 12.51
CA LYS A 715 -12.86 20.48 12.81
C LYS A 715 -12.25 21.06 14.09
N LEU A 716 -11.79 20.22 15.02
CA LEU A 716 -11.11 20.66 16.24
C LEU A 716 -9.67 21.13 15.98
N PHE A 717 -9.09 20.76 14.84
CA PHE A 717 -7.70 21.05 14.49
C PHE A 717 -7.63 21.79 13.14
N PRO A 718 -7.58 23.13 13.14
CA PRO A 718 -7.59 23.93 11.91
C PRO A 718 -6.41 23.59 10.99
N ASN A 719 -5.25 23.22 11.55
CA ASN A 719 -4.05 22.81 10.79
C ASN A 719 -4.28 21.61 9.85
N VAL A 720 -5.20 20.71 10.22
CA VAL A 720 -5.56 19.55 9.41
C VAL A 720 -6.77 19.90 8.54
N ASN A 721 -7.73 20.64 9.08
CA ASN A 721 -8.95 21.01 8.35
C ASN A 721 -8.73 22.08 7.24
N SER A 722 -7.61 22.80 7.23
CA SER A 722 -7.28 23.79 6.19
C SER A 722 -6.39 23.25 5.07
N ASN A 723 -5.97 21.98 5.17
CA ASN A 723 -5.09 21.33 4.21
C ASN A 723 -5.74 20.07 3.66
N GLU A 724 -6.12 20.11 2.38
CA GLU A 724 -6.83 18.99 1.74
C GLU A 724 -5.95 17.74 1.56
N ALA A 725 -4.62 17.90 1.42
CA ALA A 725 -3.70 16.76 1.35
C ALA A 725 -3.70 15.97 2.66
N ARG A 726 -3.66 16.65 3.81
CA ARG A 726 -3.75 16.00 5.13
C ARG A 726 -5.13 15.38 5.36
N LYS A 727 -6.21 16.05 4.95
CA LYS A 727 -7.56 15.46 5.02
C LYS A 727 -7.67 14.16 4.23
N ARG A 728 -7.09 14.10 3.04
CA ARG A 728 -7.07 12.88 2.21
C ARG A 728 -6.45 11.69 2.95
N GLU A 729 -5.34 11.91 3.66
CA GLU A 729 -4.69 10.87 4.48
C GLU A 729 -5.64 10.38 5.60
N VAL A 730 -6.28 11.31 6.32
CA VAL A 730 -7.22 10.98 7.41
C VAL A 730 -8.45 10.25 6.88
N PHE A 731 -9.04 10.70 5.77
CA PHE A 731 -10.20 10.04 5.16
C PHE A 731 -9.87 8.63 4.66
N SER A 732 -8.67 8.42 4.11
CA SER A 732 -8.22 7.09 3.70
C SER A 732 -8.09 6.14 4.90
N ALA A 733 -7.57 6.63 6.03
CA ALA A 733 -7.48 5.88 7.28
C ALA A 733 -8.85 5.61 7.93
N ALA A 734 -9.73 6.60 7.93
CA ALA A 734 -11.10 6.45 8.44
C ALA A 734 -11.91 5.44 7.61
N ALA A 735 -11.74 5.43 6.29
CA ALA A 735 -12.40 4.45 5.44
C ALA A 735 -11.95 3.01 5.73
N ALA A 736 -10.66 2.80 6.00
CA ALA A 736 -10.13 1.52 6.47
C ALA A 736 -10.77 1.09 7.80
N ALA A 737 -10.94 2.04 8.74
CA ALA A 737 -11.64 1.77 10.00
C ALA A 737 -13.11 1.40 9.80
N GLY A 738 -13.81 2.03 8.85
CA GLY A 738 -15.18 1.67 8.49
C GLY A 738 -15.33 0.24 7.98
N ILE A 739 -14.42 -0.22 7.12
CA ILE A 739 -14.40 -1.63 6.68
C ILE A 739 -13.97 -2.58 7.81
N SER A 740 -13.04 -2.15 8.66
CA SER A 740 -12.59 -2.94 9.80
C SER A 740 -13.72 -3.24 10.78
N VAL A 741 -14.61 -2.28 11.07
CA VAL A 741 -15.77 -2.52 11.95
C VAL A 741 -16.90 -3.26 11.24
N ALA A 742 -17.00 -3.13 9.91
CA ALA A 742 -17.98 -3.82 9.08
C ALA A 742 -17.75 -5.33 9.01
N PHE A 743 -16.50 -5.75 8.79
CA PHE A 743 -16.14 -7.17 8.64
C PHE A 743 -15.34 -7.73 9.82
N GLY A 744 -14.98 -6.91 10.82
CA GLY A 744 -14.06 -7.36 11.87
C GLY A 744 -12.66 -7.67 11.34
N SER A 745 -12.27 -7.02 10.24
CA SER A 745 -11.07 -7.32 9.45
C SER A 745 -10.19 -6.07 9.29
N PRO A 746 -9.24 -5.81 10.21
CA PRO A 746 -8.39 -4.62 10.16
C PRO A 746 -7.45 -4.58 8.97
N ILE A 747 -6.78 -5.70 8.65
CA ILE A 747 -5.83 -5.74 7.52
C ILE A 747 -6.61 -5.66 6.20
N GLY A 748 -7.72 -6.40 6.12
CA GLY A 748 -8.62 -6.34 4.98
C GLY A 748 -9.17 -4.93 4.73
N GLY A 749 -9.44 -4.16 5.81
CA GLY A 749 -9.87 -2.76 5.73
C GLY A 749 -8.83 -1.81 5.17
N VAL A 750 -7.56 -1.95 5.56
CA VAL A 750 -6.46 -1.14 5.01
C VAL A 750 -6.26 -1.44 3.54
N LEU A 751 -6.24 -2.72 3.17
CA LEU A 751 -6.12 -3.15 1.77
C LEU A 751 -7.32 -2.71 0.93
N PHE A 752 -8.53 -2.73 1.49
CA PHE A 752 -9.70 -2.17 0.83
C PHE A 752 -9.52 -0.69 0.50
N SER A 753 -8.99 0.11 1.44
CA SER A 753 -8.79 1.55 1.23
C SER A 753 -7.74 1.83 0.15
N LEU A 754 -6.64 1.07 0.16
CA LEU A 754 -5.58 1.14 -0.85
C LEU A 754 -6.08 0.66 -2.21
N GLU A 755 -6.77 -0.48 -2.26
CA GLU A 755 -7.26 -1.06 -3.50
C GLU A 755 -8.38 -0.17 -4.08
N GLN A 756 -9.48 0.03 -3.37
CA GLN A 756 -10.73 0.56 -3.95
C GLN A 756 -10.94 2.07 -3.86
N LEU A 757 -10.33 2.75 -2.89
CA LEU A 757 -10.66 4.16 -2.58
C LEU A 757 -9.58 5.15 -2.99
N SER A 758 -8.31 4.83 -2.73
CA SER A 758 -7.20 5.76 -2.87
C SER A 758 -6.15 5.29 -3.87
N TYR A 759 -6.01 6.02 -4.97
CA TYR A 759 -4.94 5.78 -5.95
C TYR A 759 -3.53 6.21 -5.47
N TYR A 760 -3.47 7.09 -4.46
CA TYR A 760 -2.22 7.55 -3.85
C TYR A 760 -2.32 7.27 -2.35
N PHE A 761 -1.39 6.45 -1.86
CA PHE A 761 -1.43 5.93 -0.51
C PHE A 761 0.00 5.85 0.06
N PRO A 762 0.48 6.92 0.73
CA PRO A 762 1.81 6.95 1.34
C PRO A 762 1.97 5.86 2.41
N ASP A 763 3.20 5.36 2.60
CA ASP A 763 3.51 4.36 3.64
C ASP A 763 3.12 4.82 5.04
N LYS A 764 3.29 6.13 5.32
CA LYS A 764 2.84 6.74 6.57
C LYS A 764 1.32 6.60 6.75
N THR A 765 0.55 6.83 5.70
CA THR A 765 -0.91 6.70 5.70
C THR A 765 -1.33 5.24 5.84
N MET A 766 -0.56 4.30 5.31
CA MET A 766 -0.78 2.86 5.51
C MET A 766 -0.74 2.48 6.99
N TRP A 767 0.32 2.87 7.70
CA TRP A 767 0.44 2.60 9.13
C TRP A 767 -0.65 3.30 9.95
N GLN A 768 -0.95 4.56 9.63
CA GLN A 768 -2.04 5.31 10.25
C GLN A 768 -3.40 4.65 10.05
N SER A 769 -3.66 4.14 8.86
CA SER A 769 -4.89 3.41 8.52
C SER A 769 -5.01 2.12 9.34
N PHE A 770 -3.91 1.38 9.47
CA PHE A 770 -3.86 0.17 10.28
C PHE A 770 -4.18 0.44 11.75
N VAL A 771 -3.54 1.45 12.35
CA VAL A 771 -3.81 1.83 13.75
C VAL A 771 -5.26 2.28 13.93
N CYS A 772 -5.79 3.11 13.02
CA CYS A 772 -7.18 3.57 13.09
C CYS A 772 -8.17 2.39 13.00
N ALA A 773 -7.93 1.45 12.08
CA ALA A 773 -8.72 0.23 11.92
C ALA A 773 -8.67 -0.68 13.15
N MET A 774 -7.48 -0.93 13.69
CA MET A 774 -7.29 -1.73 14.91
C MET A 774 -8.02 -1.12 16.11
N VAL A 775 -7.91 0.20 16.32
CA VAL A 775 -8.62 0.89 17.39
C VAL A 775 -10.13 0.75 17.23
N ALA A 776 -10.64 0.82 16.01
CA ALA A 776 -12.06 0.65 15.73
C ALA A 776 -12.54 -0.78 16.02
N ALA A 777 -11.80 -1.80 15.58
CA ALA A 777 -12.09 -3.21 15.86
C ALA A 777 -12.03 -3.53 17.37
N VAL A 778 -11.00 -3.07 18.07
CA VAL A 778 -10.88 -3.25 19.53
C VAL A 778 -12.01 -2.55 20.27
N THR A 779 -12.42 -1.36 19.81
CA THR A 779 -13.57 -0.66 20.40
C THR A 779 -14.86 -1.46 20.20
N LEU A 780 -15.12 -1.98 19.00
CA LEU A 780 -16.27 -2.84 18.73
C LEU A 780 -16.25 -4.10 19.61
N GLN A 781 -15.08 -4.72 19.78
CA GLN A 781 -14.88 -5.87 20.67
C GLN A 781 -15.19 -5.53 22.14
N ALA A 782 -14.78 -4.34 22.60
CA ALA A 782 -15.01 -3.88 23.96
C ALA A 782 -16.50 -3.65 24.25
N PHE A 783 -17.27 -3.15 23.28
CA PHE A 783 -18.73 -3.05 23.38
C PHE A 783 -19.43 -4.42 23.32
N ASN A 784 -18.81 -5.42 22.68
CA ASN A 784 -19.29 -6.79 22.56
C ASN A 784 -20.79 -6.87 22.21
N PRO A 785 -21.21 -6.31 21.05
CA PRO A 785 -22.63 -6.13 20.72
C PRO A 785 -23.43 -7.44 20.65
N PHE A 786 -22.76 -8.59 20.51
CA PHE A 786 -23.37 -9.92 20.44
C PHE A 786 -23.18 -10.77 21.71
N ARG A 787 -22.39 -10.32 22.69
CA ARG A 787 -21.96 -11.10 23.88
C ARG A 787 -21.27 -12.44 23.59
N SER A 788 -20.87 -12.69 22.35
CA SER A 788 -20.19 -13.91 21.91
C SER A 788 -18.67 -13.79 21.91
N GLY A 789 -18.13 -12.58 22.04
CA GLY A 789 -16.69 -12.31 21.87
C GLY A 789 -16.22 -12.25 20.41
N LYS A 790 -17.10 -12.52 19.44
CA LYS A 790 -16.83 -12.36 17.99
C LYS A 790 -17.05 -10.90 17.58
N LEU A 791 -16.23 -10.41 16.65
CA LEU A 791 -16.32 -9.03 16.13
C LEU A 791 -17.55 -8.85 15.22
N VAL A 792 -17.83 -9.86 14.40
CA VAL A 792 -18.99 -9.90 13.50
C VAL A 792 -19.73 -11.21 13.65
N MET A 793 -21.04 -11.18 13.40
CA MET A 793 -21.93 -12.32 13.62
C MET A 793 -21.57 -13.55 12.76
N TYR A 794 -21.16 -13.33 11.52
CA TYR A 794 -20.87 -14.39 10.54
C TYR A 794 -19.41 -14.88 10.56
N GLN A 795 -18.65 -14.56 11.60
CA GLN A 795 -17.30 -15.09 11.80
C GLN A 795 -17.38 -16.59 12.16
N VAL A 796 -16.73 -17.42 11.34
CA VAL A 796 -16.71 -18.90 11.47
C VAL A 796 -15.25 -19.38 11.44
N THR A 797 -14.96 -20.53 12.03
CA THR A 797 -13.60 -21.08 12.07
C THR A 797 -13.57 -22.48 11.51
N TYR A 798 -12.71 -22.74 10.53
CA TYR A 798 -12.51 -24.08 9.98
C TYR A 798 -11.20 -24.68 10.46
N SER A 799 -11.27 -25.92 10.94
CA SER A 799 -10.10 -26.69 11.36
C SER A 799 -9.62 -27.69 10.30
N ARG A 800 -10.43 -27.97 9.28
CA ARG A 800 -10.15 -28.96 8.23
C ARG A 800 -9.53 -28.32 6.98
N GLY A 801 -8.59 -29.02 6.35
CA GLY A 801 -8.01 -28.64 5.06
C GLY A 801 -8.90 -29.01 3.86
N TRP A 802 -8.58 -28.47 2.69
CA TRP A 802 -9.23 -28.76 1.41
C TRP A 802 -8.44 -29.82 0.62
N HIS A 803 -9.07 -30.44 -0.37
CA HIS A 803 -8.47 -31.48 -1.20
C HIS A 803 -8.27 -30.98 -2.64
N ASP A 804 -7.24 -31.46 -3.34
CA ASP A 804 -6.88 -30.97 -4.69
C ASP A 804 -8.02 -31.02 -5.71
N PHE A 805 -8.89 -32.03 -5.63
CA PHE A 805 -10.03 -32.15 -6.54
C PHE A 805 -11.09 -31.05 -6.35
N GLU A 806 -11.16 -30.44 -5.16
CA GLU A 806 -12.10 -29.35 -4.84
C GLU A 806 -11.75 -28.05 -5.58
N LEU A 807 -10.54 -27.94 -6.15
CA LEU A 807 -10.14 -26.76 -6.91
C LEU A 807 -11.00 -26.54 -8.16
N VAL A 808 -11.48 -27.62 -8.80
CA VAL A 808 -12.35 -27.55 -9.98
C VAL A 808 -13.70 -26.91 -9.64
N PRO A 809 -14.48 -27.40 -8.64
CA PRO A 809 -15.70 -26.73 -8.26
C PRO A 809 -15.48 -25.34 -7.65
N PHE A 810 -14.33 -25.06 -7.01
CA PHE A 810 -14.00 -23.69 -6.58
C PHE A 810 -13.80 -22.73 -7.76
N ALA A 811 -13.12 -23.15 -8.83
CA ALA A 811 -13.00 -22.36 -10.05
C ALA A 811 -14.37 -22.14 -10.73
N PHE A 812 -15.25 -23.15 -10.70
CA PHE A 812 -16.63 -23.03 -11.18
C PHE A 812 -17.45 -22.00 -10.38
N LEU A 813 -17.29 -21.95 -9.06
CA LEU A 813 -17.87 -20.89 -8.23
C LEU A 813 -17.34 -19.50 -8.61
N GLY A 814 -16.08 -19.41 -9.02
CA GLY A 814 -15.50 -18.21 -9.63
C GLY A 814 -16.28 -17.77 -10.87
N LEU A 815 -16.51 -18.67 -11.81
CA LEU A 815 -17.26 -18.39 -13.04
C LEU A 815 -18.70 -17.92 -12.75
N LEU A 816 -19.41 -18.59 -11.85
CA LEU A 816 -20.75 -18.18 -11.42
C LEU A 816 -20.75 -16.79 -10.75
N GLY A 817 -19.74 -16.51 -9.91
CA GLY A 817 -19.57 -15.21 -9.26
C GLY A 817 -19.36 -14.07 -10.27
N GLY A 818 -18.56 -14.30 -11.31
CA GLY A 818 -18.31 -13.31 -12.36
C GLY A 818 -19.54 -13.05 -13.23
N MET A 819 -20.26 -14.11 -13.61
CA MET A 819 -21.53 -14.01 -14.34
C MET A 819 -22.59 -13.23 -13.53
N TYR A 820 -22.74 -13.56 -12.24
CA TYR A 820 -23.60 -12.83 -11.32
C TYR A 820 -23.22 -11.35 -11.27
N GLY A 821 -21.94 -11.06 -11.06
CA GLY A 821 -21.43 -9.70 -10.94
C GLY A 821 -21.72 -8.84 -12.17
N GLY A 822 -21.41 -9.37 -13.37
CA GLY A 822 -21.71 -8.70 -14.63
C GLY A 822 -23.20 -8.47 -14.86
N LEU A 823 -24.03 -9.47 -14.56
CA LEU A 823 -25.49 -9.38 -14.69
C LEU A 823 -26.09 -8.37 -13.69
N LEU A 824 -25.66 -8.40 -12.43
CA LEU A 824 -26.10 -7.49 -11.38
C LEU A 824 -25.83 -6.03 -11.78
N ILE A 825 -24.64 -5.74 -12.29
CA ILE A 825 -24.26 -4.38 -12.69
C ILE A 825 -25.14 -3.92 -13.86
N LYS A 826 -25.29 -4.72 -14.92
CA LYS A 826 -26.15 -4.36 -16.07
C LYS A 826 -27.60 -4.12 -15.65
N LEU A 827 -28.20 -5.06 -14.90
CA LEU A 827 -29.57 -4.92 -14.42
C LEU A 827 -29.73 -3.70 -13.52
N ASN A 828 -28.78 -3.44 -12.62
CA ASN A 828 -28.86 -2.28 -11.73
C ASN A 828 -28.76 -0.96 -12.51
N MET A 829 -27.89 -0.88 -13.54
CA MET A 829 -27.77 0.30 -14.40
C MET A 829 -29.01 0.52 -15.26
N GLU A 830 -29.59 -0.54 -15.83
CA GLU A 830 -30.86 -0.45 -16.57
C GLU A 830 -32.01 0.03 -15.67
N VAL A 831 -32.10 -0.48 -14.44
CA VAL A 831 -33.08 -0.02 -13.46
C VAL A 831 -32.86 1.44 -13.09
N ALA A 832 -31.61 1.88 -12.92
CA ALA A 832 -31.28 3.27 -12.63
C ALA A 832 -31.65 4.21 -13.80
N GLN A 833 -31.36 3.82 -15.04
CA GLN A 833 -31.77 4.57 -16.25
C GLN A 833 -33.30 4.63 -16.37
N TRP A 834 -33.99 3.51 -16.16
CA TRP A 834 -35.45 3.45 -16.15
C TRP A 834 -36.07 4.37 -15.09
N ARG A 835 -35.48 4.43 -13.89
CA ARG A 835 -35.89 5.36 -12.82
C ARG A 835 -35.77 6.82 -13.24
N LYS A 836 -34.74 7.18 -14.00
CA LYS A 836 -34.51 8.55 -14.49
C LYS A 836 -35.49 8.94 -15.59
N ASN A 837 -35.89 7.99 -16.45
CA ASN A 837 -36.70 8.26 -17.64
C ASN A 837 -38.23 8.14 -17.42
N ARG A 838 -38.69 7.56 -16.30
CA ARG A 838 -40.12 7.33 -16.05
C ARG A 838 -40.85 8.59 -15.55
N ASN A 839 -42.07 8.82 -16.05
CA ASN A 839 -42.88 10.00 -15.69
C ASN A 839 -44.06 9.73 -14.71
N TYR A 840 -44.45 8.47 -14.48
CA TYR A 840 -45.73 8.10 -13.85
C TYR A 840 -45.65 7.76 -12.34
N LEU A 841 -44.46 7.70 -11.74
CA LEU A 841 -44.23 7.47 -10.32
C LEU A 841 -43.33 8.58 -9.74
N LYS A 842 -43.90 9.79 -9.61
CA LYS A 842 -43.21 10.98 -9.07
C LYS A 842 -43.25 10.95 -7.55
N GLY A 843 -42.30 10.25 -6.94
CA GLY A 843 -42.14 10.23 -5.48
C GLY A 843 -41.09 9.21 -5.03
N PRO A 844 -39.90 9.63 -4.55
CA PRO A 844 -38.84 8.69 -4.16
C PRO A 844 -39.23 7.83 -2.95
N VAL A 845 -40.03 8.37 -2.02
CA VAL A 845 -40.54 7.64 -0.85
C VAL A 845 -41.57 6.58 -1.27
N THR A 846 -42.46 6.91 -2.20
CA THR A 846 -43.47 5.97 -2.72
C THR A 846 -42.82 4.76 -3.39
N GLU A 847 -41.73 4.98 -4.13
CA GLU A 847 -40.96 3.88 -4.71
C GLU A 847 -40.35 2.97 -3.64
N VAL A 848 -39.73 3.54 -2.61
CA VAL A 848 -39.16 2.76 -1.49
C VAL A 848 -40.24 1.91 -0.83
N VAL A 849 -41.43 2.48 -0.61
CA VAL A 849 -42.58 1.76 -0.04
C VAL A 849 -43.03 0.60 -0.94
N ILE A 850 -43.11 0.81 -2.26
CA ILE A 850 -43.51 -0.24 -3.22
C ILE A 850 -42.47 -1.37 -3.23
N VAL A 851 -41.17 -1.04 -3.29
CA VAL A 851 -40.11 -2.05 -3.29
C VAL A 851 -40.07 -2.80 -1.96
N ALA A 852 -40.25 -2.11 -0.83
CA ALA A 852 -40.35 -2.74 0.49
C ALA A 852 -41.56 -3.66 0.60
N LEU A 853 -42.72 -3.27 0.06
CA LEU A 853 -43.91 -4.11 0.00
C LEU A 853 -43.65 -5.39 -0.81
N VAL A 854 -43.16 -5.26 -2.04
CA VAL A 854 -42.86 -6.42 -2.91
C VAL A 854 -41.83 -7.34 -2.25
N THR A 855 -40.78 -6.76 -1.66
CA THR A 855 -39.74 -7.51 -0.96
C THR A 855 -40.31 -8.27 0.23
N ALA A 856 -41.14 -7.64 1.07
CA ALA A 856 -41.76 -8.29 2.22
C ALA A 856 -42.73 -9.41 1.82
N LEU A 857 -43.51 -9.19 0.74
CA LEU A 857 -44.43 -10.20 0.21
C LEU A 857 -43.71 -11.45 -0.28
N LEU A 858 -42.52 -11.29 -0.90
CA LEU A 858 -41.70 -12.40 -1.40
C LEU A 858 -40.82 -13.06 -0.32
N ASN A 859 -40.28 -12.26 0.61
CA ASN A 859 -39.36 -12.75 1.62
C ASN A 859 -40.07 -13.65 2.66
N PHE A 860 -41.28 -13.32 3.08
CA PHE A 860 -41.93 -14.07 4.16
C PHE A 860 -42.26 -15.53 3.81
N PRO A 861 -42.79 -15.87 2.62
CA PRO A 861 -43.05 -17.27 2.24
C PRO A 861 -41.79 -18.14 2.14
N ILE A 862 -40.64 -17.54 1.81
CA ILE A 862 -39.39 -18.27 1.56
C ILE A 862 -38.52 -18.23 2.82
N LYS A 863 -38.27 -19.40 3.43
CA LYS A 863 -37.54 -19.51 4.71
C LYS A 863 -36.18 -18.79 4.72
N PHE A 864 -35.37 -18.96 3.67
CA PHE A 864 -34.05 -18.33 3.58
C PHE A 864 -34.11 -16.81 3.42
N MET A 865 -35.12 -16.30 2.71
CA MET A 865 -35.27 -14.87 2.46
C MET A 865 -35.98 -14.13 3.62
N ARG A 866 -36.62 -14.88 4.53
CA ARG A 866 -37.25 -14.35 5.75
C ARG A 866 -36.22 -13.87 6.78
N ALA A 867 -35.09 -14.56 6.88
CA ALA A 867 -34.00 -14.22 7.80
C ALA A 867 -33.30 -12.92 7.37
N GLN A 868 -32.71 -12.19 8.34
CA GLN A 868 -31.92 -11.01 8.04
C GLN A 868 -30.62 -11.41 7.32
N ALA A 869 -30.14 -10.59 6.37
CA ALA A 869 -29.00 -10.95 5.52
C ALA A 869 -27.73 -11.37 6.31
N SER A 870 -27.43 -10.69 7.42
CA SER A 870 -26.28 -11.01 8.28
C SER A 870 -26.42 -12.36 8.99
N GLU A 871 -27.63 -12.69 9.43
CA GLU A 871 -27.97 -13.98 10.04
C GLU A 871 -27.96 -15.10 8.99
N LEU A 872 -28.50 -14.83 7.79
CA LEU A 872 -28.47 -15.77 6.67
C LEU A 872 -27.04 -16.15 6.29
N VAL A 873 -26.14 -15.18 6.18
CA VAL A 873 -24.72 -15.43 5.86
C VAL A 873 -24.06 -16.29 6.94
N TYR A 874 -24.33 -16.04 8.23
CA TYR A 874 -23.83 -16.88 9.32
C TYR A 874 -24.26 -18.34 9.16
N PHE A 875 -25.55 -18.61 8.93
CA PHE A 875 -26.05 -19.97 8.75
C PHE A 875 -25.51 -20.65 7.48
N LEU A 876 -25.23 -19.89 6.42
CA LEU A 876 -24.64 -20.42 5.19
C LEU A 876 -23.18 -20.83 5.38
N PHE A 877 -22.44 -20.16 6.25
CA PHE A 877 -21.03 -20.44 6.52
C PHE A 877 -20.85 -21.51 7.61
N ALA A 878 -21.72 -21.52 8.61
CA ALA A 878 -21.63 -22.45 9.74
C ALA A 878 -21.62 -23.94 9.32
N GLU A 879 -20.84 -24.74 10.04
CA GLU A 879 -20.92 -26.19 9.96
C GLU A 879 -22.13 -26.69 10.77
N CYS A 880 -22.69 -27.83 10.38
CA CYS A 880 -23.83 -28.42 11.10
C CYS A 880 -23.48 -28.83 12.53
N ALA A 881 -22.20 -29.07 12.84
CA ALA A 881 -21.74 -29.37 14.19
C ALA A 881 -21.79 -28.14 15.13
N ASP A 882 -21.65 -26.93 14.58
CA ASP A 882 -21.64 -25.68 15.35
C ASP A 882 -23.05 -25.10 15.55
N LEU A 883 -24.07 -25.72 14.96
CA LEU A 883 -25.45 -25.26 14.99
C LEU A 883 -26.24 -26.02 16.07
N ASN A 884 -26.67 -25.31 17.12
CA ASN A 884 -27.49 -25.88 18.19
C ASN A 884 -28.91 -26.25 17.71
N GLU A 885 -29.50 -25.45 16.81
CA GLU A 885 -30.77 -25.75 16.13
C GLU A 885 -30.69 -25.39 14.64
N ASP A 886 -31.13 -26.32 13.78
CA ASP A 886 -31.23 -26.09 12.33
C ASP A 886 -32.56 -25.40 11.98
N THR A 887 -32.68 -24.12 12.33
CA THR A 887 -33.88 -23.29 12.09
C THR A 887 -34.24 -23.17 10.61
N LEU A 888 -33.22 -23.23 9.73
CA LEU A 888 -33.36 -23.10 8.28
C LEU A 888 -33.50 -24.44 7.54
N GLY A 889 -33.24 -25.57 8.20
CA GLY A 889 -33.38 -26.90 7.61
C GLY A 889 -32.24 -27.32 6.67
N LEU A 890 -31.04 -26.77 6.87
CA LEU A 890 -29.82 -27.00 6.10
C LEU A 890 -29.10 -28.31 6.43
N CYS A 891 -29.31 -28.88 7.62
CA CYS A 891 -28.51 -29.94 8.24
C CYS A 891 -29.26 -31.27 8.44
N LYS A 892 -30.45 -31.44 7.86
CA LYS A 892 -31.21 -32.71 7.95
C LYS A 892 -30.44 -33.85 7.27
N ALA A 893 -29.93 -34.78 8.08
CA ALA A 893 -29.08 -35.90 7.67
C ALA A 893 -29.80 -36.97 6.82
N GLY A 894 -29.10 -37.49 5.79
CA GLY A 894 -29.32 -38.84 5.27
C GLY A 894 -29.98 -38.99 3.89
N LYS A 895 -30.54 -37.93 3.31
CA LYS A 895 -30.87 -37.85 1.87
C LYS A 895 -30.75 -36.40 1.45
N ALA A 896 -29.92 -36.15 0.45
CA ALA A 896 -29.96 -34.93 -0.34
C ALA A 896 -31.42 -34.50 -0.61
N ASN A 897 -31.94 -33.52 0.13
CA ASN A 897 -33.20 -32.92 -0.26
C ASN A 897 -32.87 -32.06 -1.49
N THR A 898 -33.03 -32.62 -2.69
CA THR A 898 -33.07 -31.87 -3.95
C THR A 898 -33.95 -30.63 -3.83
N GLY A 899 -35.00 -30.68 -2.99
CA GLY A 899 -35.82 -29.53 -2.62
C GLY A 899 -35.09 -28.40 -1.87
N VAL A 900 -34.10 -28.69 -1.02
CA VAL A 900 -33.30 -27.65 -0.33
C VAL A 900 -32.35 -26.97 -1.32
N VAL A 901 -31.66 -27.74 -2.17
CA VAL A 901 -30.79 -27.20 -3.22
C VAL A 901 -31.59 -26.33 -4.20
N ALA A 902 -32.77 -26.80 -4.63
CA ALA A 902 -33.67 -26.00 -5.47
C ALA A 902 -34.12 -24.71 -4.76
N LEU A 903 -34.47 -24.78 -3.48
CA LEU A 903 -34.88 -23.60 -2.71
C LEU A 903 -33.73 -22.59 -2.53
N LEU A 904 -32.49 -23.05 -2.36
CA LEU A 904 -31.30 -22.19 -2.31
C LEU A 904 -31.07 -21.46 -3.65
N LEU A 905 -31.17 -22.16 -4.78
CA LEU A 905 -31.00 -21.57 -6.11
C LEU A 905 -32.12 -20.57 -6.46
N VAL A 906 -33.38 -20.90 -6.13
CA VAL A 906 -34.51 -19.97 -6.29
C VAL A 906 -34.32 -18.73 -5.41
N SER A 907 -33.88 -18.91 -4.17
CA SER A 907 -33.58 -17.79 -3.26
C SER A 907 -32.44 -16.92 -3.79
N ALA A 908 -31.39 -17.52 -4.37
CA ALA A 908 -30.31 -16.78 -5.01
C ALA A 908 -30.82 -15.95 -6.19
N LEU A 909 -31.60 -16.53 -7.10
CA LEU A 909 -32.16 -15.84 -8.27
C LEU A 909 -33.07 -14.66 -7.87
N LEU A 910 -33.99 -14.89 -6.92
CA LEU A 910 -34.85 -13.82 -6.41
C LEU A 910 -34.03 -12.74 -5.68
N GLY A 911 -33.00 -13.14 -4.93
CA GLY A 911 -32.06 -12.22 -4.29
C GLY A 911 -31.35 -11.31 -5.28
N ILE A 912 -30.91 -11.82 -6.44
CA ILE A 912 -30.29 -11.02 -7.52
C ILE A 912 -31.25 -9.93 -8.00
N ILE A 913 -32.50 -10.29 -8.27
CA ILE A 913 -33.53 -9.37 -8.76
C ILE A 913 -33.80 -8.30 -7.68
N LEU A 914 -34.09 -8.72 -6.44
CA LEU A 914 -34.39 -7.80 -5.36
C LEU A 914 -33.23 -6.86 -5.02
N ALA A 915 -31.99 -7.35 -5.01
CA ALA A 915 -30.81 -6.53 -4.80
C ALA A 915 -30.64 -5.47 -5.91
N SER A 916 -30.89 -5.85 -7.17
CA SER A 916 -30.82 -4.95 -8.32
C SER A 916 -31.81 -3.79 -8.24
N PHE A 917 -33.03 -4.03 -7.73
CA PHE A 917 -34.01 -2.97 -7.49
C PHE A 917 -33.75 -2.19 -6.19
N THR A 918 -33.24 -2.85 -5.14
CA THR A 918 -33.03 -2.20 -3.84
C THR A 918 -31.88 -1.20 -3.89
N PHE A 919 -30.79 -1.54 -4.57
CA PHE A 919 -29.66 -0.63 -4.76
C PHE A 919 -30.04 0.44 -5.80
N GLY A 920 -29.97 1.73 -5.44
CA GLY A 920 -30.51 2.82 -6.27
C GLY A 920 -31.69 3.59 -5.63
N LEU A 921 -32.20 3.10 -4.50
CA LEU A 921 -33.29 3.73 -3.75
C LEU A 921 -32.83 4.90 -2.89
N LEU A 922 -33.75 5.80 -2.53
CA LEU A 922 -33.49 6.93 -1.62
C LEU A 922 -33.46 6.47 -0.15
N ILE A 923 -32.54 5.57 0.17
CA ILE A 923 -32.24 5.05 1.51
C ILE A 923 -30.73 4.76 1.61
N PRO A 924 -30.14 4.74 2.82
CA PRO A 924 -28.77 4.26 2.99
C PRO A 924 -28.73 2.75 2.79
N ALA A 925 -27.96 2.29 1.80
CA ALA A 925 -27.89 0.89 1.41
C ALA A 925 -26.49 0.52 0.91
N GLY A 926 -25.95 -0.61 1.36
CA GLY A 926 -24.73 -1.23 0.86
C GLY A 926 -25.03 -2.50 0.05
N ILE A 927 -24.21 -2.77 -0.97
CA ILE A 927 -24.36 -3.93 -1.87
C ILE A 927 -23.50 -5.14 -1.49
N ILE A 928 -22.50 -4.94 -0.61
CA ILE A 928 -21.52 -5.98 -0.26
C ILE A 928 -22.19 -7.21 0.39
N LEU A 929 -22.94 -7.00 1.48
CA LEU A 929 -23.56 -8.11 2.21
C LEU A 929 -24.61 -8.88 1.38
N PRO A 930 -25.51 -8.24 0.60
CA PRO A 930 -26.37 -8.95 -0.35
C PRO A 930 -25.60 -9.81 -1.35
N SER A 931 -24.47 -9.31 -1.87
CA SER A 931 -23.62 -10.06 -2.80
C SER A 931 -23.00 -11.28 -2.14
N MET A 932 -22.51 -11.13 -0.89
CA MET A 932 -22.01 -12.25 -0.09
C MET A 932 -23.10 -13.28 0.22
N ALA A 933 -24.33 -12.85 0.53
CA ALA A 933 -25.45 -13.74 0.79
C ALA A 933 -25.85 -14.54 -0.45
N ILE A 934 -25.98 -13.89 -1.61
CA ILE A 934 -26.27 -14.55 -2.89
C ILE A 934 -25.16 -15.55 -3.24
N GLY A 935 -23.91 -15.13 -3.06
CA GLY A 935 -22.72 -15.98 -3.19
C GLY A 935 -22.73 -17.21 -2.30
N GLY A 936 -23.08 -17.02 -1.02
CA GLY A 936 -23.22 -18.09 -0.05
C GLY A 936 -24.36 -19.06 -0.41
N LEU A 937 -25.48 -18.56 -0.94
CA LEU A 937 -26.62 -19.40 -1.34
C LEU A 937 -26.26 -20.38 -2.46
N TYR A 938 -25.69 -19.89 -3.57
CA TYR A 938 -25.28 -20.79 -4.65
C TYR A 938 -24.01 -21.57 -4.29
N GLY A 939 -23.11 -21.02 -3.48
CA GLY A 939 -21.93 -21.70 -2.98
C GLY A 939 -22.29 -22.92 -2.12
N ARG A 940 -23.21 -22.74 -1.16
CA ARG A 940 -23.74 -23.83 -0.34
C ARG A 940 -24.50 -24.85 -1.19
N ALA A 941 -25.23 -24.42 -2.22
CA ALA A 941 -25.91 -25.33 -3.16
C ALA A 941 -24.92 -26.21 -3.93
N VAL A 942 -23.81 -25.65 -4.42
CA VAL A 942 -22.73 -26.42 -5.07
C VAL A 942 -22.05 -27.37 -4.08
N GLY A 943 -21.71 -26.89 -2.87
CA GLY A 943 -21.09 -27.73 -1.84
C GLY A 943 -21.96 -28.93 -1.43
N LEU A 944 -23.27 -28.71 -1.24
CA LEU A 944 -24.23 -29.80 -1.00
C LEU A 944 -24.31 -30.75 -2.19
N THR A 945 -24.27 -30.26 -3.42
CA THR A 945 -24.31 -31.11 -4.62
C THR A 945 -23.05 -32.00 -4.70
N VAL A 946 -21.87 -31.46 -4.39
CA VAL A 946 -20.61 -32.22 -4.36
C VAL A 946 -20.62 -33.27 -3.24
N GLN A 947 -21.12 -32.92 -2.06
CA GLN A 947 -21.29 -33.88 -0.95
C GLN A 947 -22.19 -35.06 -1.36
N VAL A 948 -23.30 -34.77 -2.03
CA VAL A 948 -24.25 -35.80 -2.49
C VAL A 948 -23.65 -36.69 -3.58
N LEU A 949 -22.84 -36.12 -4.47
CA LEU A 949 -22.10 -36.87 -5.47
C LEU A 949 -21.07 -37.81 -4.84
N GLN A 950 -20.40 -37.36 -3.78
CA GLN A 950 -19.42 -38.14 -3.02
C GLN A 950 -20.09 -39.30 -2.26
N GLU A 951 -21.26 -39.07 -1.64
CA GLU A 951 -22.05 -40.13 -0.99
C GLU A 951 -22.60 -41.15 -2.00
N ALA A 952 -22.98 -40.70 -3.21
CA ALA A 952 -23.49 -41.58 -4.26
C ALA A 952 -22.39 -42.48 -4.87
N TRP A 953 -21.19 -41.92 -5.14
CA TRP A 953 -20.07 -42.63 -5.77
C TRP A 953 -18.77 -42.55 -4.93
N PRO A 954 -18.73 -43.18 -3.74
CA PRO A 954 -17.60 -43.05 -2.81
C PRO A 954 -16.29 -43.68 -3.33
N LYS A 955 -16.35 -44.62 -4.28
CA LYS A 955 -15.18 -45.26 -4.92
C LYS A 955 -14.78 -44.60 -6.25
N GLY A 956 -15.32 -43.43 -6.57
CA GLY A 956 -14.96 -42.72 -7.80
C GLY A 956 -13.49 -42.31 -7.81
N PHE A 957 -12.87 -42.29 -9.00
CA PHE A 957 -11.45 -41.91 -9.19
C PHE A 957 -11.10 -40.54 -8.56
N ILE A 958 -12.05 -39.61 -8.57
CA ILE A 958 -11.90 -38.23 -8.06
C ILE A 958 -11.91 -38.19 -6.52
N PHE A 959 -12.61 -39.12 -5.86
CA PHE A 959 -12.77 -39.15 -4.40
C PHE A 959 -11.78 -40.11 -3.71
N GLY A 960 -10.76 -40.59 -4.44
CA GLY A 960 -9.77 -41.53 -3.92
C GLY A 960 -8.93 -41.00 -2.74
N SER A 961 -8.83 -39.68 -2.58
CA SER A 961 -8.13 -39.02 -1.47
C SER A 961 -8.96 -38.90 -0.19
N CYS A 962 -10.26 -39.23 -0.23
CA CYS A 962 -11.16 -39.14 0.92
C CYS A 962 -11.01 -40.36 1.85
N GLN A 963 -10.94 -40.13 3.16
CA GLN A 963 -10.93 -41.20 4.16
C GLN A 963 -12.36 -41.74 4.43
N PRO A 964 -12.53 -43.06 4.66
CA PRO A 964 -13.86 -43.69 4.76
C PRO A 964 -14.67 -43.32 6.01
N ASP A 965 -14.04 -42.78 7.06
CA ASP A 965 -14.68 -42.47 8.35
C ASP A 965 -14.75 -40.96 8.69
N VAL A 966 -14.28 -40.09 7.78
CA VAL A 966 -14.26 -38.63 7.97
C VAL A 966 -15.05 -37.97 6.85
N GLN A 967 -15.90 -36.99 7.19
CA GLN A 967 -16.62 -36.20 6.19
C GLN A 967 -15.63 -35.46 5.29
N CYS A 968 -15.57 -35.86 4.01
CA CYS A 968 -14.58 -35.37 3.05
C CYS A 968 -14.87 -33.95 2.55
N VAL A 969 -16.15 -33.61 2.34
CA VAL A 969 -16.59 -32.34 1.77
C VAL A 969 -17.37 -31.54 2.82
N THR A 970 -16.95 -30.30 3.06
CA THR A 970 -17.62 -29.37 3.97
C THR A 970 -18.38 -28.31 3.16
N PRO A 971 -19.72 -28.36 3.07
CA PRO A 971 -20.49 -27.39 2.27
C PRO A 971 -20.32 -25.92 2.69
N GLY A 972 -19.93 -25.64 3.93
CA GLY A 972 -19.67 -24.29 4.43
C GLY A 972 -18.49 -23.60 3.73
N THR A 973 -17.43 -24.34 3.37
CA THR A 973 -16.25 -23.77 2.68
C THR A 973 -16.60 -23.31 1.27
N TYR A 974 -17.46 -24.06 0.57
CA TYR A 974 -18.00 -23.70 -0.74
C TYR A 974 -18.89 -22.44 -0.66
N ALA A 975 -19.64 -22.27 0.43
CA ALA A 975 -20.44 -21.07 0.65
C ALA A 975 -19.55 -19.82 0.80
N ILE A 976 -18.41 -19.92 1.50
CA ILE A 976 -17.47 -18.80 1.65
C ILE A 976 -16.79 -18.47 0.34
N ILE A 977 -16.32 -19.48 -0.40
CA ILE A 977 -15.69 -19.27 -1.71
C ILE A 977 -16.70 -18.67 -2.71
N GLY A 978 -17.97 -19.11 -2.67
CA GLY A 978 -19.05 -18.50 -3.45
C GLY A 978 -19.39 -17.06 -3.01
N ALA A 979 -19.37 -16.77 -1.71
CA ALA A 979 -19.54 -15.41 -1.19
C ALA A 979 -18.41 -14.47 -1.66
N ALA A 980 -17.16 -14.95 -1.59
CA ALA A 980 -15.99 -14.23 -2.06
C ALA A 980 -16.03 -13.99 -3.57
N SER A 981 -16.39 -15.02 -4.36
CA SER A 981 -16.46 -14.90 -5.82
C SER A 981 -17.60 -13.97 -6.26
N ALA A 982 -18.79 -14.05 -5.66
CA ALA A 982 -19.88 -13.10 -5.93
C ALA A 982 -19.49 -11.67 -5.60
N LEU A 983 -18.81 -11.46 -4.46
CA LEU A 983 -18.36 -10.13 -4.05
C LEU A 983 -17.31 -9.58 -5.01
N GLY A 984 -16.30 -10.38 -5.39
CA GLY A 984 -15.29 -10.00 -6.39
C GLY A 984 -15.91 -9.71 -7.76
N GLY A 985 -16.97 -10.44 -8.11
CA GLY A 985 -17.78 -10.19 -9.29
C GLY A 985 -18.60 -8.89 -9.21
N ALA A 986 -19.10 -8.47 -8.05
CA ALA A 986 -19.85 -7.22 -7.96
C ALA A 986 -18.93 -5.98 -7.89
N THR A 987 -17.84 -6.06 -7.13
CA THR A 987 -16.98 -4.91 -6.80
C THR A 987 -15.69 -4.82 -7.61
N ARG A 988 -15.29 -5.87 -8.33
CA ARG A 988 -13.99 -6.00 -9.04
C ARG A 988 -12.76 -5.92 -8.14
N MET A 989 -12.96 -6.13 -6.84
CA MET A 989 -11.87 -6.18 -5.85
C MET A 989 -11.31 -7.60 -5.76
N THR A 990 -10.03 -7.72 -5.42
CA THR A 990 -9.27 -8.97 -5.45
C THR A 990 -8.61 -9.24 -4.10
N VAL A 991 -7.43 -8.65 -3.87
CA VAL A 991 -6.56 -8.93 -2.72
C VAL A 991 -7.28 -8.63 -1.41
N SER A 992 -7.97 -7.48 -1.33
CA SER A 992 -8.70 -7.11 -0.11
C SER A 992 -9.80 -8.11 0.26
N ILE A 993 -10.51 -8.68 -0.73
CA ILE A 993 -11.57 -9.67 -0.46
C ILE A 993 -10.96 -10.95 0.09
N VAL A 994 -9.86 -11.42 -0.51
CA VAL A 994 -9.18 -12.64 -0.05
C VAL A 994 -8.74 -12.48 1.41
N VAL A 995 -8.16 -11.33 1.76
CA VAL A 995 -7.73 -11.06 3.14
C VAL A 995 -8.92 -10.91 4.10
N ILE A 996 -10.01 -10.24 3.70
CA ILE A 996 -11.23 -10.15 4.52
C ILE A 996 -11.79 -11.55 4.80
N MET A 997 -11.90 -12.41 3.78
CA MET A 997 -12.43 -13.77 3.94
C MET A 997 -11.48 -14.64 4.77
N PHE A 998 -10.18 -14.46 4.63
CA PHE A 998 -9.18 -15.10 5.47
C PHE A 998 -9.30 -14.68 6.95
N GLU A 999 -9.38 -13.39 7.26
CA GLU A 999 -9.54 -12.92 8.64
C GLU A 999 -10.87 -13.35 9.27
N LEU A 1000 -11.95 -13.40 8.47
CA LEU A 1000 -13.25 -13.91 8.91
C LEU A 1000 -13.25 -15.41 9.23
N THR A 1001 -12.43 -16.19 8.51
CA THR A 1001 -12.37 -17.66 8.66
C THR A 1001 -11.29 -18.15 9.61
N GLY A 1002 -10.24 -17.34 9.83
CA GLY A 1002 -9.04 -17.72 10.58
C GLY A 1002 -8.20 -18.82 9.93
N ALA A 1003 -8.52 -19.25 8.70
CA ALA A 1003 -7.93 -20.43 8.07
C ALA A 1003 -7.06 -20.05 6.86
N LEU A 1004 -5.74 -20.01 7.09
CA LEU A 1004 -4.73 -19.67 6.06
C LEU A 1004 -4.76 -20.62 4.84
N THR A 1005 -5.18 -21.86 5.04
CA THR A 1005 -5.18 -22.90 4.00
C THR A 1005 -6.13 -22.59 2.85
N TYR A 1006 -7.20 -21.81 3.07
CA TYR A 1006 -8.21 -21.49 2.06
C TYR A 1006 -7.87 -20.23 1.22
N VAL A 1007 -6.77 -19.54 1.52
CA VAL A 1007 -6.35 -18.33 0.78
C VAL A 1007 -6.17 -18.62 -0.71
N LEU A 1008 -5.50 -19.72 -1.06
CA LEU A 1008 -5.24 -20.09 -2.46
C LEU A 1008 -6.55 -20.40 -3.24
N PRO A 1009 -7.45 -21.28 -2.76
CA PRO A 1009 -8.76 -21.48 -3.39
C PRO A 1009 -9.60 -20.21 -3.56
N ILE A 1010 -9.66 -19.36 -2.52
CA ILE A 1010 -10.42 -18.12 -2.57
C ILE A 1010 -9.82 -17.19 -3.63
N MET A 1011 -8.49 -17.05 -3.67
CA MET A 1011 -7.81 -16.21 -4.67
C MET A 1011 -8.09 -16.68 -6.10
N ILE A 1012 -8.05 -17.98 -6.37
CA ILE A 1012 -8.35 -18.54 -7.70
C ILE A 1012 -9.80 -18.26 -8.09
N ALA A 1013 -10.76 -18.51 -7.19
CA ALA A 1013 -12.18 -18.23 -7.47
C ALA A 1013 -12.45 -16.74 -7.69
N VAL A 1014 -11.85 -15.86 -6.90
CA VAL A 1014 -12.00 -14.40 -7.03
C VAL A 1014 -11.37 -13.88 -8.33
N MET A 1015 -10.20 -14.39 -8.73
CA MET A 1015 -9.55 -14.02 -9.99
C MET A 1015 -10.36 -14.46 -11.21
N VAL A 1016 -10.87 -15.70 -11.21
CA VAL A 1016 -11.77 -16.19 -12.27
C VAL A 1016 -13.05 -15.35 -12.33
N SER A 1017 -13.63 -15.04 -11.17
CA SER A 1017 -14.81 -14.17 -11.08
C SER A 1017 -14.56 -12.78 -11.65
N LYS A 1018 -13.42 -12.17 -11.34
CA LYS A 1018 -13.01 -10.89 -11.91
C LYS A 1018 -12.92 -10.97 -13.43
N TRP A 1019 -12.17 -11.94 -14.00
CA TRP A 1019 -12.01 -12.05 -15.45
C TRP A 1019 -13.32 -12.25 -16.19
N VAL A 1020 -14.19 -13.14 -15.69
CA VAL A 1020 -15.51 -13.38 -16.28
C VAL A 1020 -16.39 -12.13 -16.15
N GLY A 1021 -16.29 -11.44 -15.02
CA GLY A 1021 -17.00 -10.19 -14.79
C GLY A 1021 -16.56 -9.08 -15.74
N ASP A 1022 -15.26 -8.84 -15.86
CA ASP A 1022 -14.66 -7.82 -16.73
C ASP A 1022 -15.05 -8.05 -18.20
N ALA A 1023 -15.17 -9.32 -18.62
CA ALA A 1023 -15.66 -9.68 -19.95
C ALA A 1023 -17.13 -9.30 -20.21
N ILE A 1024 -17.98 -9.22 -19.17
CA ILE A 1024 -19.40 -8.85 -19.30
C ILE A 1024 -19.60 -7.34 -19.13
N SER A 1025 -18.95 -6.77 -18.13
CA SER A 1025 -18.98 -5.35 -17.78
C SER A 1025 -17.59 -4.94 -17.27
N PRO A 1026 -16.88 -4.04 -17.98
CA PRO A 1026 -15.52 -3.66 -17.63
C PRO A 1026 -15.43 -2.89 -16.32
N ARG A 1027 -16.49 -2.16 -15.96
CA ARG A 1027 -16.56 -1.34 -14.75
C ARG A 1027 -17.18 -2.13 -13.60
N GLY A 1028 -16.65 -1.93 -12.38
CA GLY A 1028 -17.28 -2.43 -11.16
C GLY A 1028 -18.49 -1.58 -10.75
N ILE A 1029 -19.33 -2.09 -9.83
CA ILE A 1029 -20.59 -1.41 -9.44
C ILE A 1029 -20.40 0.05 -9.02
N TYR A 1030 -19.37 0.34 -8.22
CA TYR A 1030 -19.13 1.70 -7.73
C TYR A 1030 -18.69 2.66 -8.84
N GLU A 1031 -17.88 2.18 -9.79
CA GLU A 1031 -17.46 2.96 -10.96
C GLU A 1031 -18.62 3.22 -11.91
N SER A 1032 -19.48 2.23 -12.15
CA SER A 1032 -20.70 2.41 -12.94
C SER A 1032 -21.60 3.50 -12.35
N TRP A 1033 -21.74 3.57 -11.02
CA TRP A 1033 -22.49 4.64 -10.35
C TRP A 1033 -21.81 6.01 -10.42
N ILE A 1034 -20.48 6.08 -10.36
CA ILE A 1034 -19.72 7.32 -10.57
C ILE A 1034 -20.00 7.87 -11.97
N HIS A 1035 -19.96 7.01 -12.98
CA HIS A 1035 -20.24 7.38 -14.37
C HIS A 1035 -21.71 7.78 -14.57
N PHE A 1036 -22.65 7.00 -14.02
CA PHE A 1036 -24.09 7.29 -14.10
C PHE A 1036 -24.46 8.65 -13.48
N ASN A 1037 -23.79 9.03 -12.38
CA ASN A 1037 -23.96 10.33 -11.73
C ASN A 1037 -23.21 11.47 -12.44
N GLY A 1038 -22.37 11.19 -13.44
CA GLY A 1038 -21.62 12.19 -14.20
C GLY A 1038 -20.48 12.84 -13.41
N TYR A 1039 -19.89 12.15 -12.43
CA TYR A 1039 -18.76 12.69 -11.69
C TYR A 1039 -17.46 12.63 -12.50
N PRO A 1040 -16.67 13.73 -12.57
CA PRO A 1040 -15.42 13.78 -13.33
C PRO A 1040 -14.29 13.04 -12.57
N PHE A 1041 -14.36 11.72 -12.60
CA PHE A 1041 -13.39 10.82 -12.00
C PHE A 1041 -12.54 10.15 -13.09
N LEU A 1042 -11.22 10.25 -12.95
CA LEU A 1042 -10.27 9.57 -13.82
C LEU A 1042 -9.75 8.36 -13.06
N ASP A 1043 -9.95 7.17 -13.59
CA ASP A 1043 -9.40 5.95 -13.00
C ASP A 1043 -7.94 5.76 -13.43
N ASN A 1044 -7.13 5.18 -12.55
CA ASN A 1044 -5.71 4.89 -12.79
C ASN A 1044 -5.47 3.43 -13.16
N ARG A 1045 -6.52 2.59 -13.14
CA ARG A 1045 -6.44 1.13 -13.29
C ARG A 1045 -6.48 0.63 -14.74
N ASP A 1046 -6.70 1.52 -15.71
CA ASP A 1046 -6.78 1.14 -17.12
C ASP A 1046 -5.39 1.08 -17.76
N ASP A 1047 -4.62 0.04 -17.42
CA ASP A 1047 -3.36 -0.33 -18.08
C ASP A 1047 -3.59 -0.95 -19.48
N ASN A 1048 -4.85 -1.23 -19.84
CA ASN A 1048 -5.21 -1.61 -21.20
C ASN A 1048 -5.29 -0.33 -22.03
N GLY A 1049 -4.19 0.03 -22.69
CA GLY A 1049 -4.04 1.17 -23.60
C GLY A 1049 -4.95 1.14 -24.85
N SER A 1050 -6.18 0.66 -24.76
CA SER A 1050 -7.16 0.54 -25.83
C SER A 1050 -8.27 1.60 -25.82
N SER A 1051 -8.24 2.60 -24.93
CA SER A 1051 -9.23 3.70 -24.91
C SER A 1051 -8.65 5.11 -25.01
N ILE A 1052 -7.31 5.28 -24.96
CA ILE A 1052 -6.69 6.60 -25.09
C ILE A 1052 -6.33 6.83 -26.56
N PRO A 1053 -6.86 7.87 -27.23
CA PRO A 1053 -6.51 8.18 -28.61
C PRO A 1053 -5.02 8.50 -28.77
N ASP A 1054 -4.39 7.92 -29.78
CA ASP A 1054 -3.03 8.31 -30.19
C ASP A 1054 -3.08 9.60 -31.00
N CYS A 1055 -3.31 10.71 -30.31
CA CYS A 1055 -3.38 12.05 -30.87
C CYS A 1055 -2.49 13.03 -30.10
N THR A 1056 -2.17 14.15 -30.73
CA THR A 1056 -1.45 15.24 -30.06
C THR A 1056 -2.41 16.06 -29.22
N ALA A 1057 -1.95 16.56 -28.08
CA ALA A 1057 -2.74 17.42 -27.20
C ALA A 1057 -3.30 18.67 -27.90
N ALA A 1058 -2.60 19.20 -28.91
CA ALA A 1058 -3.06 20.32 -29.72
C ALA A 1058 -4.43 20.10 -30.42
N GLN A 1059 -4.81 18.85 -30.69
CA GLN A 1059 -6.09 18.53 -31.34
C GLN A 1059 -7.28 18.53 -30.36
N VAL A 1060 -6.99 18.40 -29.06
CA VAL A 1060 -7.99 18.18 -28.00
C VAL A 1060 -8.10 19.37 -27.05
N MET A 1061 -7.00 20.10 -26.83
CA MET A 1061 -6.97 21.24 -25.92
C MET A 1061 -7.92 22.36 -26.36
N THR A 1062 -8.41 23.15 -25.40
CA THR A 1062 -9.11 24.40 -25.72
C THR A 1062 -8.09 25.40 -26.26
N ARG A 1063 -8.26 25.83 -27.51
CA ARG A 1063 -7.34 26.72 -28.21
C ARG A 1063 -7.40 28.14 -27.64
N ILE A 1064 -6.31 28.88 -27.75
CA ILE A 1064 -6.22 30.26 -27.23
C ILE A 1064 -7.32 31.20 -27.76
N GLU A 1065 -7.79 31.00 -29.00
CA GLU A 1065 -8.88 31.80 -29.59
C GLU A 1065 -10.22 31.64 -28.86
N ASP A 1066 -10.42 30.49 -28.21
CA ASP A 1066 -11.61 30.18 -27.42
C ASP A 1066 -11.43 30.48 -25.92
N LEU A 1067 -10.23 30.92 -25.50
CA LEU A 1067 -9.89 31.19 -24.10
C LEU A 1067 -10.06 32.67 -23.75
N VAL A 1068 -10.71 32.92 -22.62
CA VAL A 1068 -10.67 34.23 -21.97
C VAL A 1068 -9.37 34.34 -21.19
N VAL A 1069 -8.49 35.23 -21.65
CA VAL A 1069 -7.18 35.50 -21.05
C VAL A 1069 -7.14 36.89 -20.41
N ILE A 1070 -6.36 37.04 -19.34
CA ILE A 1070 -6.15 38.32 -18.65
C ILE A 1070 -4.78 38.87 -19.05
N THR A 1071 -4.70 40.14 -19.49
CA THR A 1071 -3.43 40.79 -19.79
C THR A 1071 -2.75 41.32 -18.53
N ALA A 1072 -1.42 41.39 -18.54
CA ALA A 1072 -0.66 41.76 -17.35
C ALA A 1072 -0.92 43.19 -16.86
N THR A 1073 -1.30 44.06 -17.79
CA THR A 1073 -1.59 45.48 -17.57
C THR A 1073 -2.88 45.87 -18.30
N GLY A 1074 -3.44 47.03 -17.95
CA GLY A 1074 -4.60 47.62 -18.66
C GLY A 1074 -5.98 47.28 -18.07
N HIS A 1075 -6.03 46.69 -16.88
CA HIS A 1075 -7.29 46.39 -16.20
C HIS A 1075 -7.48 47.27 -14.95
N THR A 1076 -8.73 47.68 -14.70
CA THR A 1076 -9.18 48.28 -13.44
C THR A 1076 -9.94 47.25 -12.60
N ILE A 1077 -10.13 47.53 -11.30
CA ILE A 1077 -10.93 46.67 -10.40
C ILE A 1077 -12.34 46.46 -10.97
N ARG A 1078 -12.95 47.53 -11.50
CA ARG A 1078 -14.25 47.50 -12.18
C ARG A 1078 -14.24 46.57 -13.39
N SER A 1079 -13.27 46.71 -14.28
CA SER A 1079 -13.15 45.89 -15.50
C SER A 1079 -13.07 44.39 -15.15
N LEU A 1080 -12.29 44.02 -14.14
CA LEU A 1080 -12.18 42.63 -13.72
C LEU A 1080 -13.45 42.11 -13.01
N ARG A 1081 -14.17 42.95 -12.26
CA ARG A 1081 -15.48 42.57 -11.69
C ARG A 1081 -16.54 42.38 -12.77
N GLU A 1082 -16.57 43.22 -13.79
CA GLU A 1082 -17.47 43.07 -14.94
C GLU A 1082 -17.13 41.80 -15.73
N MET A 1083 -15.85 41.48 -15.90
CA MET A 1083 -15.42 40.20 -16.48
C MET A 1083 -15.91 39.00 -15.63
N LEU A 1084 -15.77 39.08 -14.30
CA LEU A 1084 -16.26 38.07 -13.37
C LEU A 1084 -17.79 37.98 -13.32
N SER A 1085 -18.56 38.99 -13.71
CA SER A 1085 -20.02 38.87 -13.78
C SER A 1085 -20.48 38.27 -15.11
N GLN A 1086 -19.75 38.55 -16.20
CA GLN A 1086 -20.06 38.06 -17.54
C GLN A 1086 -19.63 36.60 -17.77
N GLN A 1087 -18.47 36.20 -17.26
CA GLN A 1087 -17.85 34.91 -17.60
C GLN A 1087 -18.08 33.84 -16.54
N ARG A 1088 -18.55 32.65 -16.92
CA ARG A 1088 -18.80 31.52 -15.99
C ARG A 1088 -17.55 30.66 -15.69
N PHE A 1089 -16.39 30.98 -16.26
CA PHE A 1089 -15.17 30.20 -16.10
C PHE A 1089 -14.61 30.26 -14.67
N ARG A 1090 -13.96 29.16 -14.26
CA ARG A 1090 -13.44 28.98 -12.88
C ARG A 1090 -11.99 29.41 -12.70
N GLY A 1091 -11.32 29.87 -13.76
CA GLY A 1091 -10.00 30.47 -13.71
C GLY A 1091 -9.54 30.92 -15.09
N PHE A 1092 -8.47 31.70 -15.11
CA PHE A 1092 -8.04 32.48 -16.26
C PHE A 1092 -6.50 32.43 -16.39
N PRO A 1093 -5.96 32.12 -17.57
CA PRO A 1093 -4.54 32.31 -17.86
C PRO A 1093 -4.19 33.79 -17.89
N VAL A 1094 -3.05 34.15 -17.31
CA VAL A 1094 -2.50 35.50 -17.33
C VAL A 1094 -1.36 35.55 -18.35
N ILE A 1095 -1.48 36.46 -19.32
CA ILE A 1095 -0.49 36.68 -20.38
C ILE A 1095 0.10 38.08 -20.27
N ASP A 1096 1.32 38.27 -20.78
CA ASP A 1096 1.96 39.58 -20.77
C ASP A 1096 1.20 40.58 -21.66
N ASN A 1097 1.16 40.31 -22.96
CA ASN A 1097 0.51 41.15 -23.97
C ASN A 1097 -0.28 40.29 -24.96
N SER A 1098 -1.37 40.82 -25.52
CA SER A 1098 -2.22 40.09 -26.49
C SER A 1098 -1.52 39.71 -27.81
N ARG A 1099 -0.40 40.38 -28.14
CA ARG A 1099 0.38 40.10 -29.37
C ARG A 1099 1.30 38.90 -29.22
N ASP A 1100 2.08 38.87 -28.13
CA ASP A 1100 3.09 37.83 -27.91
C ASP A 1100 2.52 36.63 -27.13
N ALA A 1101 1.39 36.82 -26.42
CA ALA A 1101 0.71 35.81 -25.63
C ALA A 1101 1.65 35.00 -24.72
N LEU A 1102 2.70 35.65 -24.19
CA LEU A 1102 3.65 35.04 -23.27
C LEU A 1102 2.94 34.70 -21.97
N LEU A 1103 3.00 33.43 -21.56
CA LEU A 1103 2.35 32.98 -20.34
C LEU A 1103 3.11 33.50 -19.10
N LEU A 1104 2.41 34.23 -18.23
CA LEU A 1104 2.93 34.67 -16.93
C LEU A 1104 2.45 33.80 -15.78
N GLY A 1105 1.26 33.21 -15.90
CA GLY A 1105 0.70 32.36 -14.85
C GLY A 1105 -0.78 32.05 -15.02
N TYR A 1106 -1.41 31.58 -13.94
CA TYR A 1106 -2.82 31.25 -13.89
C TYR A 1106 -3.46 31.74 -12.59
N ILE A 1107 -4.65 32.32 -12.67
CA ILE A 1107 -5.40 32.79 -11.49
C ILE A 1107 -6.79 32.16 -11.44
N SER A 1108 -7.22 31.68 -10.27
CA SER A 1108 -8.57 31.15 -10.12
C SER A 1108 -9.61 32.25 -9.95
N ARG A 1109 -10.85 31.96 -10.33
CA ARG A 1109 -11.98 32.90 -10.20
C ARG A 1109 -12.18 33.35 -8.75
N ASN A 1110 -12.03 32.43 -7.80
CA ASN A 1110 -12.27 32.68 -6.39
C ASN A 1110 -11.18 33.55 -5.78
N GLU A 1111 -9.92 33.29 -6.14
CA GLU A 1111 -8.80 34.13 -5.73
C GLU A 1111 -8.95 35.54 -6.28
N LEU A 1112 -9.29 35.68 -7.56
CA LEU A 1112 -9.51 36.97 -8.19
C LEU A 1112 -10.68 37.71 -7.53
N ALA A 1113 -11.82 37.05 -7.34
CA ALA A 1113 -12.99 37.65 -6.70
C ALA A 1113 -12.68 38.10 -5.26
N TYR A 1114 -11.98 37.26 -4.48
CA TYR A 1114 -11.59 37.57 -3.11
C TYR A 1114 -10.57 38.72 -3.04
N ALA A 1115 -9.57 38.72 -3.92
CA ALA A 1115 -8.59 39.78 -3.99
C ALA A 1115 -9.23 41.14 -4.32
N LEU A 1116 -10.22 41.16 -5.22
CA LEU A 1116 -10.97 42.36 -5.59
C LEU A 1116 -12.00 42.78 -4.52
N SER A 1117 -12.57 41.86 -3.75
CA SER A 1117 -13.47 42.21 -2.64
C SER A 1117 -12.71 42.72 -1.42
N SER A 1118 -11.55 42.11 -1.12
CA SER A 1118 -10.69 42.50 -0.01
C SER A 1118 -9.98 43.84 -0.24
N SER A 1119 -9.73 44.22 -1.50
CA SER A 1119 -9.14 45.51 -1.84
C SER A 1119 -10.10 46.70 -1.62
N VAL A 1120 -11.40 46.47 -1.83
CA VAL A 1120 -12.45 47.49 -1.68
C VAL A 1120 -13.04 47.52 -0.25
N SER A 1121 -12.92 46.41 0.48
CA SER A 1121 -13.33 46.37 1.89
C SER A 1121 -12.26 46.99 2.82
N PRO A 1122 -12.63 47.45 4.03
CA PRO A 1122 -11.67 47.91 5.03
C PRO A 1122 -10.65 46.80 5.35
N PRO A 1123 -9.33 47.08 5.48
CA PRO A 1123 -8.71 48.38 5.74
C PRO A 1123 -8.12 49.14 4.52
N ARG A 1124 -8.13 48.58 3.30
CA ARG A 1124 -7.54 49.25 2.11
C ARG A 1124 -8.46 50.28 1.45
N ASN A 1125 -9.75 49.95 1.31
CA ASN A 1125 -10.80 50.85 0.76
C ASN A 1125 -10.40 51.53 -0.57
N LEU A 1126 -9.90 50.76 -1.54
CA LEU A 1126 -9.51 51.24 -2.86
C LEU A 1126 -10.75 51.54 -3.75
N SER A 1127 -10.60 52.50 -4.67
CA SER A 1127 -11.65 52.86 -5.63
C SER A 1127 -11.82 51.77 -6.69
N ASP A 1128 -13.03 51.60 -7.22
CA ASP A 1128 -13.29 50.63 -8.30
C ASP A 1128 -12.55 50.97 -9.61
N GLU A 1129 -12.12 52.22 -9.79
CA GLU A 1129 -11.32 52.67 -10.95
C GLU A 1129 -9.80 52.51 -10.75
N THR A 1130 -9.37 51.94 -9.62
CA THR A 1130 -7.94 51.69 -9.36
C THR A 1130 -7.36 50.69 -10.37
N GLU A 1131 -6.18 51.01 -10.89
CA GLU A 1131 -5.43 50.16 -11.81
C GLU A 1131 -4.88 48.91 -11.13
N VAL A 1132 -4.91 47.81 -11.87
CA VAL A 1132 -4.54 46.48 -11.41
C VAL A 1132 -3.39 45.94 -12.24
N TYR A 1133 -2.39 45.36 -11.57
CA TYR A 1133 -1.17 44.86 -12.20
C TYR A 1133 -0.93 43.38 -11.86
N PHE A 1134 -0.57 42.61 -12.87
CA PHE A 1134 -0.15 41.20 -12.74
C PHE A 1134 1.34 41.01 -13.08
N SER A 1135 2.06 42.07 -13.45
CA SER A 1135 3.50 42.10 -13.65
C SER A 1135 4.16 43.12 -12.69
N HIS A 1136 5.46 42.96 -12.43
CA HIS A 1136 6.17 43.88 -11.54
C HIS A 1136 6.26 45.28 -12.16
N GLN A 1137 5.70 46.28 -11.47
CA GLN A 1137 5.81 47.69 -11.81
C GLN A 1137 6.67 48.40 -10.75
N PRO A 1138 7.95 48.72 -11.03
CA PRO A 1138 8.86 49.27 -10.03
C PRO A 1138 8.50 50.69 -9.56
N LEU A 1139 7.59 51.38 -10.26
CA LEU A 1139 7.25 52.79 -10.04
C LEU A 1139 5.80 53.01 -9.53
N SER A 1140 5.02 51.94 -9.32
CA SER A 1140 3.63 52.05 -8.87
C SER A 1140 3.53 52.19 -7.36
N ASP A 1141 2.76 53.18 -6.88
CA ASP A 1141 2.50 53.38 -5.45
C ASP A 1141 1.51 52.31 -4.93
N PRO A 1142 1.87 51.51 -3.90
CA PRO A 1142 0.99 50.50 -3.31
C PRO A 1142 -0.32 51.04 -2.72
N ALA A 1143 -0.40 52.35 -2.45
CA ALA A 1143 -1.61 53.00 -1.94
C ALA A 1143 -2.65 53.30 -3.03
N THR A 1144 -2.23 53.40 -4.29
CA THR A 1144 -3.09 53.81 -5.42
C THR A 1144 -3.23 52.77 -6.51
N SER A 1145 -2.51 51.64 -6.41
CA SER A 1145 -2.52 50.54 -7.36
C SER A 1145 -2.71 49.18 -6.66
N LEU A 1146 -3.29 48.21 -7.36
CA LEU A 1146 -3.51 46.86 -6.85
C LEU A 1146 -2.59 45.86 -7.54
N ASP A 1147 -1.62 45.32 -6.81
CA ASP A 1147 -0.77 44.22 -7.27
C ASP A 1147 -1.43 42.86 -6.99
N LEU A 1148 -1.71 42.11 -8.05
CA LEU A 1148 -2.31 40.77 -7.99
C LEU A 1148 -1.31 39.64 -8.18
N ARG A 1149 -0.02 39.90 -8.42
CA ARG A 1149 1.03 38.86 -8.53
C ARG A 1149 1.04 37.83 -7.41
N PRO A 1150 0.81 38.19 -6.13
CA PRO A 1150 0.77 37.22 -5.04
C PRO A 1150 -0.41 36.23 -5.13
N TRP A 1151 -1.43 36.52 -5.95
CA TRP A 1151 -2.61 35.68 -6.16
C TRP A 1151 -2.52 34.82 -7.42
N ILE A 1152 -1.51 35.07 -8.27
CA ILE A 1152 -1.26 34.29 -9.48
C ILE A 1152 -0.41 33.07 -9.12
N ASP A 1153 -0.76 31.93 -9.70
CA ASP A 1153 0.16 30.82 -9.83
C ASP A 1153 1.18 31.12 -10.92
N GLN A 1154 2.39 31.48 -10.51
CA GLN A 1154 3.47 31.86 -11.43
C GLN A 1154 4.15 30.64 -12.05
N THR A 1155 3.91 29.44 -11.50
CA THR A 1155 4.55 28.20 -11.94
C THR A 1155 3.52 27.11 -12.23
N PRO A 1156 2.51 27.35 -13.10
CA PRO A 1156 1.54 26.32 -13.44
C PRO A 1156 2.23 25.21 -14.25
N ILE A 1157 1.73 23.98 -14.15
CA ILE A 1157 2.25 22.88 -14.97
C ILE A 1157 1.96 23.16 -16.44
N THR A 1158 3.04 23.17 -17.23
CA THR A 1158 2.99 23.41 -18.67
C THR A 1158 3.49 22.20 -19.44
N LEU A 1159 2.86 21.94 -20.59
CA LEU A 1159 3.29 20.95 -21.57
C LEU A 1159 3.43 21.59 -22.95
N ASN A 1160 4.23 20.98 -23.82
CA ASN A 1160 4.25 21.39 -25.22
C ASN A 1160 2.92 21.02 -25.89
N ALA A 1161 2.36 21.90 -26.73
CA ALA A 1161 1.17 21.61 -27.52
C ALA A 1161 1.34 20.37 -28.43
N THR A 1162 2.57 20.06 -28.86
CA THR A 1162 2.87 18.85 -29.65
C THR A 1162 3.03 17.58 -28.82
N ALA A 1163 2.85 17.64 -27.49
CA ALA A 1163 2.93 16.47 -26.64
C ALA A 1163 1.80 15.46 -26.97
N SER A 1164 2.07 14.18 -26.76
CA SER A 1164 1.05 13.14 -26.89
C SER A 1164 -0.05 13.33 -25.85
N PHE A 1165 -1.31 13.15 -26.25
CA PHE A 1165 -2.46 13.18 -25.35
C PHE A 1165 -2.33 12.12 -24.24
N GLN A 1166 -1.76 10.95 -24.54
CA GLN A 1166 -1.50 9.90 -23.56
C GLN A 1166 -0.61 10.37 -22.41
N LEU A 1167 0.44 11.17 -22.71
CA LEU A 1167 1.28 11.77 -21.68
C LEU A 1167 0.45 12.70 -20.79
N THR A 1168 -0.43 13.50 -21.39
CA THR A 1168 -1.27 14.41 -20.61
C THR A 1168 -2.28 13.65 -19.75
N VAL A 1169 -2.94 12.62 -20.26
CA VAL A 1169 -3.83 11.74 -19.47
C VAL A 1169 -3.08 11.12 -18.30
N SER A 1170 -1.89 10.57 -18.54
CA SER A 1170 -1.06 10.00 -17.46
C SER A 1170 -0.67 11.04 -16.41
N MET A 1171 -0.45 12.31 -16.79
CA MET A 1171 -0.20 13.39 -15.83
C MET A 1171 -1.43 13.69 -14.98
N PHE A 1172 -2.63 13.78 -15.58
CA PHE A 1172 -3.87 13.98 -14.83
C PHE A 1172 -4.16 12.83 -13.85
N GLN A 1173 -3.94 11.59 -14.27
CA GLN A 1173 -4.14 10.37 -13.47
C GLN A 1173 -3.15 10.26 -12.30
N LYS A 1174 -1.85 10.43 -12.56
CA LYS A 1174 -0.80 10.17 -11.56
C LYS A 1174 -0.55 11.36 -10.62
N LEU A 1175 -0.57 12.59 -11.15
CA LEU A 1175 -0.32 13.80 -10.36
C LEU A 1175 -1.61 14.43 -9.81
N GLY A 1176 -2.78 14.01 -10.30
CA GLY A 1176 -4.07 14.54 -9.88
C GLY A 1176 -4.26 16.01 -10.28
N LEU A 1177 -3.78 16.41 -11.46
CA LEU A 1177 -3.83 17.81 -11.90
C LEU A 1177 -5.26 18.33 -12.04
N ARG A 1178 -5.46 19.62 -11.72
CA ARG A 1178 -6.72 20.33 -11.99
C ARG A 1178 -6.81 20.78 -13.45
N TYR A 1179 -5.71 21.31 -13.96
CA TYR A 1179 -5.56 21.84 -15.31
C TYR A 1179 -4.10 21.72 -15.77
N VAL A 1180 -3.87 21.78 -17.08
CA VAL A 1180 -2.56 21.85 -17.72
C VAL A 1180 -2.61 22.94 -18.80
N LEU A 1181 -1.59 23.79 -18.83
CA LEU A 1181 -1.44 24.82 -19.86
C LEU A 1181 -0.50 24.30 -20.97
N PHE A 1182 -0.87 24.53 -22.22
CA PHE A 1182 -0.05 24.17 -23.36
C PHE A 1182 0.69 25.39 -23.89
N VAL A 1183 2.02 25.29 -23.95
CA VAL A 1183 2.89 26.37 -24.37
C VAL A 1183 3.82 25.92 -25.50
N ASP A 1184 4.15 26.84 -26.39
CA ASP A 1184 5.21 26.67 -27.38
C ASP A 1184 6.17 27.85 -27.27
N ARG A 1185 7.43 27.58 -26.92
CA ARG A 1185 8.46 28.59 -26.66
C ARG A 1185 8.01 29.71 -25.71
N GLY A 1186 7.21 29.37 -24.69
CA GLY A 1186 6.66 30.31 -23.69
C GLY A 1186 5.35 31.01 -24.11
N THR A 1187 4.94 30.89 -25.38
CA THR A 1187 3.65 31.42 -25.85
C THR A 1187 2.52 30.46 -25.51
N LEU A 1188 1.42 30.97 -24.94
CA LEU A 1188 0.25 30.18 -24.62
C LEU A 1188 -0.44 29.72 -25.92
N LYS A 1189 -0.71 28.42 -26.03
CA LYS A 1189 -1.45 27.82 -27.16
C LYS A 1189 -2.82 27.30 -26.77
N GLY A 1190 -2.96 26.81 -25.53
CA GLY A 1190 -4.24 26.31 -25.05
C GLY A 1190 -4.22 25.89 -23.58
N LEU A 1191 -5.38 25.43 -23.12
CA LEU A 1191 -5.62 24.94 -21.76
C LEU A 1191 -6.40 23.63 -21.87
N MET A 1192 -6.12 22.69 -20.98
CA MET A 1192 -6.96 21.52 -20.80
C MET A 1192 -7.20 21.27 -19.31
N THR A 1193 -8.42 20.86 -18.99
CA THR A 1193 -8.87 20.58 -17.63
C THR A 1193 -9.16 19.09 -17.45
N LYS A 1194 -9.30 18.66 -16.19
CA LYS A 1194 -9.70 17.29 -15.85
C LYS A 1194 -11.02 16.87 -16.54
N LYS A 1195 -11.94 17.83 -16.76
CA LYS A 1195 -13.22 17.57 -17.42
C LYS A 1195 -13.06 17.30 -18.91
N ASP A 1196 -12.17 18.03 -19.58
CA ASP A 1196 -11.93 17.84 -21.01
C ASP A 1196 -11.34 16.46 -21.28
N VAL A 1197 -10.37 16.04 -20.45
CA VAL A 1197 -9.81 14.68 -20.50
C VAL A 1197 -10.88 13.62 -20.25
N TRP A 1198 -11.70 13.80 -19.21
CA TRP A 1198 -12.79 12.88 -18.90
C TRP A 1198 -13.82 12.78 -20.05
N PHE A 1199 -14.15 13.90 -20.69
CA PHE A 1199 -15.07 13.93 -21.82
C PHE A 1199 -14.50 13.21 -23.04
N VAL A 1200 -13.21 13.36 -23.32
CA VAL A 1200 -12.56 12.68 -24.45
C VAL A 1200 -12.49 11.17 -24.23
N LEU A 1201 -12.18 10.74 -23.01
CA LEU A 1201 -12.08 9.33 -22.67
C LEU A 1201 -13.44 8.62 -22.66
N ASN A 1202 -14.51 9.29 -22.21
CA ASN A 1202 -15.83 8.67 -22.10
C ASN A 1202 -16.76 9.00 -23.29
N GLY A 1203 -16.55 10.11 -23.99
CA GLY A 1203 -17.35 10.50 -25.16
C GLY A 1203 -17.17 9.55 -26.35
N MET A 1204 -16.13 8.70 -26.32
CA MET A 1204 -15.93 7.62 -27.30
C MET A 1204 -16.63 6.31 -26.94
N ASP A 1205 -17.06 6.12 -25.68
CA ASP A 1205 -17.79 4.91 -25.28
C ASP A 1205 -19.27 4.92 -25.74
N ASP A 1206 -19.83 6.11 -26.01
CA ASP A 1206 -21.27 6.31 -26.22
C ASP A 1206 -21.71 6.53 -27.70
N GLY A 1207 -20.88 6.25 -28.72
CA GLY A 1207 -21.32 6.46 -30.10
C GLY A 1207 -20.50 5.81 -31.22
N ASP A 1208 -21.17 4.93 -31.95
CA ASP A 1208 -21.03 4.55 -33.36
C ASP A 1208 -19.74 4.97 -34.11
N GLY A 1209 -19.07 3.97 -34.68
CA GLY A 1209 -17.84 4.09 -35.45
C GLY A 1209 -17.94 4.88 -36.76
N GLU A 1210 -18.12 6.19 -36.67
CA GLU A 1210 -17.71 7.12 -37.73
C GLU A 1210 -16.45 7.88 -37.29
N GLY A 1211 -15.36 7.63 -38.02
CA GLY A 1211 -14.06 8.23 -37.77
C GLY A 1211 -14.11 9.76 -37.81
N PHE A 1212 -13.23 10.38 -37.03
CA PHE A 1212 -12.93 11.82 -37.02
C PHE A 1212 -13.04 12.46 -38.41
N PRO A 1213 -14.04 13.33 -38.66
CA PRO A 1213 -13.93 14.37 -39.66
C PRO A 1213 -13.36 15.61 -38.98
N GLY A 1214 -12.24 16.10 -39.50
CA GLY A 1214 -11.61 17.32 -39.02
C GLY A 1214 -12.52 18.54 -39.08
N THR A 1215 -12.12 19.55 -38.29
CA THR A 1215 -12.52 20.96 -38.39
C THR A 1215 -14.03 21.25 -38.30
N GLY A 1216 -14.48 21.64 -37.10
CA GLY A 1216 -15.74 22.36 -36.91
C GLY A 1216 -16.76 21.67 -36.02
N VAL A 1217 -16.53 21.60 -34.71
CA VAL A 1217 -17.58 21.23 -33.74
C VAL A 1217 -17.61 22.26 -32.61
N ARG A 1218 -18.14 23.43 -32.96
CA ARG A 1218 -18.77 24.35 -31.99
C ARG A 1218 -19.87 25.23 -32.61
N GLU A 1219 -19.99 25.27 -33.93
CA GLU A 1219 -20.97 26.10 -34.64
C GLU A 1219 -22.35 25.45 -34.91
N ARG A 1220 -22.67 24.27 -34.36
CA ARG A 1220 -23.94 23.58 -34.69
C ARG A 1220 -24.91 23.31 -33.53
N VAL A 1221 -24.79 24.04 -32.42
CA VAL A 1221 -25.76 23.98 -31.30
C VAL A 1221 -26.48 25.31 -31.07
N GLU A 1222 -26.26 26.34 -31.89
CA GLU A 1222 -26.97 27.62 -31.73
C GLU A 1222 -28.40 27.66 -32.30
N ASP A 1223 -28.87 26.62 -33.01
CA ASP A 1223 -30.15 26.67 -33.74
C ASP A 1223 -31.24 25.68 -33.26
N ALA A 1224 -31.14 25.17 -32.05
CA ALA A 1224 -32.24 24.47 -31.39
C ALA A 1224 -32.52 25.10 -30.02
N GLY A 1225 -33.45 26.05 -30.00
CA GLY A 1225 -33.94 26.68 -28.77
C GLY A 1225 -34.42 25.63 -27.76
N GLY A 1226 -33.64 25.46 -26.69
CA GLY A 1226 -33.92 24.52 -25.61
C GLY A 1226 -32.77 24.46 -24.62
N ASP A 1227 -32.78 25.37 -23.64
CA ASP A 1227 -32.00 25.41 -22.40
C ASP A 1227 -30.50 25.05 -22.48
N ASP A 1228 -29.66 26.07 -22.24
CA ASP A 1228 -28.27 25.97 -21.78
C ASP A 1228 -28.16 25.17 -20.46
N ARG A 1229 -28.29 23.84 -20.55
CA ARG A 1229 -28.18 22.92 -19.43
C ARG A 1229 -26.71 22.61 -19.15
N GLY A 1230 -26.13 23.35 -18.21
CA GLY A 1230 -24.89 22.94 -17.56
C GLY A 1230 -25.06 21.54 -16.92
N LEU A 1231 -24.16 20.61 -17.26
CA LEU A 1231 -24.20 19.18 -16.91
C LEU A 1231 -24.11 18.84 -15.41
N LEU A 1232 -24.14 19.82 -14.51
CA LEU A 1232 -24.22 19.63 -13.05
C LEU A 1232 -25.12 20.72 -12.46
N VAL A 1233 -26.43 20.53 -12.59
CA VAL A 1233 -27.41 21.25 -11.77
C VAL A 1233 -27.37 20.63 -10.37
N SER A 1234 -27.20 21.47 -9.36
CA SER A 1234 -27.42 21.05 -7.98
C SER A 1234 -28.90 20.65 -7.84
N PRO A 1235 -29.30 19.64 -7.05
CA PRO A 1235 -30.71 19.38 -6.80
C PRO A 1235 -31.44 20.52 -6.05
N THR A 1236 -30.81 21.69 -5.88
CA THR A 1236 -31.29 22.80 -5.05
C THR A 1236 -31.68 24.04 -5.84
N ASP A 1237 -31.45 24.10 -7.16
CA ASP A 1237 -31.78 25.31 -7.96
C ASP A 1237 -33.27 25.39 -8.36
N ASP A 1238 -34.12 24.47 -7.89
CA ASP A 1238 -35.59 24.55 -7.99
C ASP A 1238 -36.28 24.89 -6.64
N GLU A 1239 -35.52 25.22 -5.57
CA GLU A 1239 -36.08 25.53 -4.24
C GLU A 1239 -35.56 26.85 -3.64
N ASP A 1240 -35.49 27.91 -4.46
CA ASP A 1240 -35.44 29.30 -3.97
C ASP A 1240 -36.77 29.68 -3.32
N GLY A 1241 -36.98 29.17 -2.10
CA GLY A 1241 -38.17 29.45 -1.28
C GLY A 1241 -38.00 29.16 0.21
N TYR A 1242 -36.88 28.59 0.67
CA TYR A 1242 -36.76 28.12 2.05
C TYR A 1242 -35.66 28.78 2.92
N GLU A 1243 -34.78 29.62 2.36
CA GLU A 1243 -33.69 30.25 3.15
C GLU A 1243 -34.07 31.58 3.85
N ASP A 1244 -35.28 32.12 3.65
CA ASP A 1244 -35.66 33.43 4.23
C ASP A 1244 -36.39 33.38 5.59
N ARG A 1245 -36.52 32.20 6.24
CA ARG A 1245 -37.27 32.08 7.51
C ARG A 1245 -36.47 31.96 8.81
N ASN A 1246 -35.13 31.87 8.77
CA ASN A 1246 -34.32 31.71 9.99
C ASN A 1246 -33.32 32.84 10.27
N ARG A 1247 -33.51 34.03 9.68
CA ARG A 1247 -32.74 35.25 10.04
C ARG A 1247 -33.49 36.27 10.90
N LEU A 1248 -34.63 35.88 11.47
CA LEU A 1248 -35.32 36.65 12.52
C LEU A 1248 -35.72 35.73 13.68
N GLN A 1249 -34.72 35.30 14.47
CA GLN A 1249 -34.84 35.05 15.91
C GLN A 1249 -33.47 34.97 16.56
#